data_AF-A0A6P2ACP8-F1
#
_entry.id   AF-A0A6P2ACP8-F1
#
_cell.length_a   1.000
_cell.length_b   1.000
_cell.length_c   1.000
_cell.angle_alpha   90.00
_cell.angle_beta   90.00
_cell.angle_gamma   90.00
#
_symmetry.space_group_name_H-M   'P 1'
#
loop_
_entity.id
_entity.type
_entity.pdbx_description
1 polymer ?
#
loop_
_entity_poly.entity_id
_entity_poly.type
_entity_poly.pdbx_seq_one_letter_code
_entity_poly.pdbx_strand_id
1 'polypeptide(L)'
;MSYSLVVTDTFLNQLLGLPHSVTKSTPSKMKRLQENPQSVDGDSKKIKGRDNLYRVRIGDYRLLYSFGSNWVKCLAIGHRSKIYKNLNLEVPEDELQDINTDDEFITSATETPGLITQELLNNCRIPEEYHQQLLQLTTDDELLSLDIPEKLILRILDNLYPPQIENLERQPERLVEKIEDIENFFAGNITEFLLKLDEEQERICNYKINEAVLMKGGPGTGKTVLAIYRVKKFIELGHEKILFTAHSSALINYARKLLAQLLGDEINKVTIETVDSEITSYYLSRYSKQPILSQQQSLEGIQQALIYVRDNHKFTGVQRFNWLAAADRLEKKGYDYLYREISEVIEGCGLINEQDYLEFNSATIVKQIDKKFMWEVYQYFKQLLSREGLTTEEEFRIKALELAQKDNNIKEYDGIIIDETQDLSPVSLKFILKRVRDKKNVFITADSSQSIYRRGFNWRQVHQILKGHILDLNYNYRNTGEIVTAYRSILYPEDNYQPSLRKGEIPTVYFCKNEEEEAQKIKTFFINSAKTYRMPLTGAALICPSIKIAHQYVDRLNQIELPVKYVDGSEIDLNSPYIKVITMEASKGLEFAFVAVAGLKKDVFPYTNPQLSREEAKINLAQQKRLFYVACSRAIQNLAVYTSNETPSKLAQDLREPYWVRDGAYHI
;
A
#
# COMPACT_ATOMS: atom_id res chain seq x y z
N MET A 1 -5.82 33.93 -13.31
CA MET A 1 -5.27 32.70 -12.71
C MET A 1 -6.45 31.93 -12.16
N SER A 2 -6.62 30.67 -12.56
CA SER A 2 -7.67 29.80 -12.04
C SER A 2 -7.11 29.03 -10.85
N TYR A 3 -7.86 28.93 -9.76
CA TYR A 3 -7.49 28.16 -8.59
C TYR A 3 -7.63 26.65 -8.88
N SER A 4 -6.83 25.81 -8.24
CA SER A 4 -7.03 24.36 -8.26
C SER A 4 -8.16 23.98 -7.30
N LEU A 5 -9.14 23.23 -7.79
CA LEU A 5 -10.28 22.80 -6.99
C LEU A 5 -9.97 21.47 -6.31
N VAL A 6 -10.14 21.41 -5.00
CA VAL A 6 -9.94 20.19 -4.20
C VAL A 6 -11.13 19.92 -3.30
N VAL A 7 -11.40 18.66 -3.01
CA VAL A 7 -12.58 18.21 -2.22
C VAL A 7 -12.18 17.19 -1.17
N THR A 8 -12.98 17.08 -0.12
CA THR A 8 -12.90 16.00 0.88
C THR A 8 -13.83 14.85 0.52
N ASP A 9 -13.56 13.64 1.04
CA ASP A 9 -14.43 12.48 0.82
C ASP A 9 -15.82 12.71 1.45
N THR A 10 -15.89 13.38 2.60
CA THR A 10 -17.17 13.75 3.22
C THR A 10 -17.97 14.73 2.36
N PHE A 11 -17.35 15.73 1.73
CA PHE A 11 -18.06 16.63 0.82
C PHE A 11 -18.73 15.84 -0.31
N LEU A 12 -18.02 14.88 -0.90
CA LEU A 12 -18.56 14.03 -1.97
C LEU A 12 -19.74 13.17 -1.49
N ASN A 13 -19.63 12.55 -0.31
CA ASN A 13 -20.69 11.72 0.27
C ASN A 13 -21.94 12.52 0.65
N GLN A 14 -21.76 13.70 1.24
CA GLN A 14 -22.87 14.61 1.57
C GLN A 14 -23.56 15.10 0.30
N LEU A 15 -22.79 15.47 -0.72
CA LEU A 15 -23.31 16.00 -1.96
C LEU A 15 -24.21 15.00 -2.72
N LEU A 16 -23.97 13.70 -2.57
CA LEU A 16 -24.84 12.64 -3.10
C LEU A 16 -26.20 12.57 -2.39
N GLY A 17 -26.22 12.88 -1.10
CA GLY A 17 -27.41 12.88 -0.24
C GLY A 17 -28.33 14.10 -0.41
N LEU A 18 -27.96 15.06 -1.27
CA LEU A 18 -28.72 16.30 -1.46
C LEU A 18 -29.77 16.19 -2.58
N PRO A 19 -30.81 17.06 -2.56
CA PRO A 19 -31.78 17.14 -3.63
C PRO A 19 -31.13 17.40 -4.99
N HIS A 20 -31.69 16.80 -6.04
CA HIS A 20 -31.15 16.88 -7.41
C HIS A 20 -30.97 18.33 -7.90
N SER A 21 -31.82 19.27 -7.47
CA SER A 21 -31.69 20.70 -7.79
C SER A 21 -30.37 21.29 -7.28
N VAL A 22 -29.97 20.94 -6.06
CA VAL A 22 -28.76 21.41 -5.39
C VAL A 22 -27.53 20.76 -6.03
N THR A 23 -27.59 19.44 -6.19
CA THR A 23 -26.57 18.64 -6.87
C THR A 23 -26.23 19.21 -8.26
N LYS A 24 -27.25 19.52 -9.07
CA LYS A 24 -27.07 20.08 -10.43
C LYS A 24 -26.48 21.49 -10.42
N SER A 25 -26.77 22.29 -9.40
CA SER A 25 -26.25 23.66 -9.27
C SER A 25 -24.82 23.72 -8.71
N THR A 26 -24.36 22.69 -8.02
CA THR A 26 -23.07 22.68 -7.32
C THR A 26 -21.87 22.83 -8.24
N PRO A 27 -21.73 22.07 -9.36
CA PRO A 27 -20.62 22.23 -10.32
C PRO A 27 -20.45 23.67 -10.82
N SER A 28 -21.57 24.36 -11.10
CA SER A 28 -21.54 25.75 -11.56
C SER A 28 -20.99 26.71 -10.50
N LYS A 29 -21.31 26.48 -9.21
CA LYS A 29 -20.80 27.30 -8.10
C LYS A 29 -19.33 26.97 -7.80
N MET A 30 -18.93 25.70 -7.93
CA MET A 30 -17.53 25.29 -7.86
C MET A 30 -16.67 25.92 -8.97
N LYS A 31 -17.21 26.07 -10.19
CA LYS A 31 -16.54 26.81 -11.28
C LYS A 31 -16.25 28.26 -10.92
N ARG A 32 -17.22 28.94 -10.33
CA ARG A 32 -17.04 30.33 -9.88
C ARG A 32 -16.07 30.44 -8.71
N LEU A 33 -16.09 29.48 -7.78
CA LEU A 33 -15.08 29.37 -6.73
C LEU A 33 -13.67 29.21 -7.32
N GLN A 34 -13.55 28.42 -8.38
CA GLN A 34 -12.30 28.21 -9.10
C GLN A 34 -11.76 29.51 -9.72
N GLU A 35 -12.63 30.40 -10.18
CA GLU A 35 -12.25 31.69 -10.77
C GLU A 35 -11.94 32.75 -9.70
N ASN A 36 -12.78 32.86 -8.66
CA ASN A 36 -12.63 33.82 -7.58
C ASN A 36 -13.26 33.34 -6.26
N PRO A 37 -12.47 32.75 -5.34
CA PRO A 37 -12.99 32.25 -4.07
C PRO A 37 -13.32 33.35 -3.05
N GLN A 38 -12.83 34.58 -3.22
CA GLN A 38 -13.07 35.67 -2.28
C GLN A 38 -14.43 36.35 -2.49
N SER A 39 -14.96 36.34 -3.71
CA SER A 39 -16.22 37.00 -4.05
C SER A 39 -16.97 36.23 -5.12
N VAL A 40 -17.55 35.10 -4.74
CA VAL A 40 -18.45 34.34 -5.60
C VAL A 40 -19.79 35.06 -5.66
N ASP A 41 -19.99 35.94 -6.64
CA ASP A 41 -21.22 36.70 -6.87
C ASP A 41 -21.71 37.55 -5.67
N GLY A 42 -20.84 37.84 -4.69
CA GLY A 42 -21.23 38.46 -3.41
C GLY A 42 -21.86 37.53 -2.36
N ASP A 43 -22.01 36.24 -2.67
CA ASP A 43 -22.60 35.22 -1.77
C ASP A 43 -21.58 34.58 -0.82
N SER A 44 -20.29 34.76 -1.08
CA SER A 44 -19.24 34.25 -0.21
C SER A 44 -19.12 35.10 1.06
N LYS A 45 -19.18 34.44 2.22
CA LYS A 45 -18.95 35.07 3.52
C LYS A 45 -17.93 34.27 4.33
N LYS A 46 -16.98 34.97 4.94
CA LYS A 46 -16.09 34.39 5.96
C LYS A 46 -16.88 34.12 7.22
N ILE A 47 -16.71 32.95 7.84
CA ILE A 47 -17.32 32.62 9.12
C ILE A 47 -16.53 33.31 10.24
N LYS A 48 -17.21 34.14 11.06
CA LYS A 48 -16.57 34.82 12.20
C LYS A 48 -15.97 33.82 13.19
N GLY A 49 -14.81 34.15 13.76
CA GLY A 49 -14.11 33.32 14.75
C GLY A 49 -13.24 32.20 14.17
N ARG A 50 -13.13 32.09 12.84
CA ARG A 50 -12.24 31.13 12.16
C ARG A 50 -11.31 31.84 11.17
N ASP A 51 -10.07 31.39 11.09
CA ASP A 51 -9.03 32.08 10.30
C ASP A 51 -9.21 31.92 8.79
N ASN A 52 -9.57 30.73 8.30
CA ASN A 52 -9.66 30.43 6.86
C ASN A 52 -10.88 29.56 6.49
N LEU A 53 -12.07 29.89 6.99
CA LEU A 53 -13.30 29.17 6.69
C LEU A 53 -14.36 30.10 6.11
N TYR A 54 -14.93 29.71 4.97
CA TYR A 54 -15.89 30.47 4.20
C TYR A 54 -17.13 29.62 3.90
N ARG A 55 -18.24 30.30 3.63
CA ARG A 55 -19.50 29.69 3.18
C ARG A 55 -19.97 30.37 1.91
N VAL A 56 -20.53 29.60 0.99
CA VAL A 56 -21.24 30.11 -0.18
C VAL A 56 -22.64 29.51 -0.27
N ARG A 57 -23.59 30.31 -0.73
CA ARG A 57 -25.00 29.93 -0.86
C ARG A 57 -25.26 29.09 -2.12
N ILE A 58 -26.02 28.01 -1.95
CA ILE A 58 -26.58 27.18 -3.02
C ILE A 58 -28.06 26.93 -2.68
N GLY A 59 -28.94 27.87 -3.02
CA GLY A 59 -30.34 27.84 -2.55
C GLY A 59 -30.44 27.90 -1.01
N ASP A 60 -31.10 26.92 -0.39
CA ASP A 60 -31.19 26.76 1.06
C ASP A 60 -30.03 25.93 1.67
N TYR A 61 -29.08 25.54 0.82
CA TYR A 61 -27.88 24.82 1.20
C TYR A 61 -26.69 25.79 1.30
N ARG A 62 -25.68 25.36 2.04
CA ARG A 62 -24.42 26.07 2.21
C ARG A 62 -23.29 25.10 1.89
N LEU A 63 -22.37 25.54 1.04
CA LEU A 63 -21.10 24.86 0.81
C LEU A 63 -20.05 25.57 1.64
N LEU A 64 -19.38 24.82 2.51
CA LEU A 64 -18.27 25.29 3.34
C LEU A 64 -16.96 25.00 2.62
N TYR A 65 -16.08 25.99 2.59
CA TYR A 65 -14.80 25.88 1.91
C TYR A 65 -13.71 26.73 2.55
N SER A 66 -12.46 26.39 2.26
CA SER A 66 -11.29 27.20 2.52
C SER A 66 -10.54 27.45 1.21
N PHE A 67 -9.66 28.45 1.17
CA PHE A 67 -8.83 28.68 -0.01
C PHE A 67 -7.47 29.25 0.36
N GLY A 68 -6.50 29.08 -0.53
CA GLY A 68 -5.12 29.54 -0.38
C GLY A 68 -4.70 30.47 -1.51
N SER A 69 -3.40 30.53 -1.80
CA SER A 69 -2.84 31.34 -2.89
C SER A 69 -3.24 30.86 -4.29
N ASN A 70 -3.41 29.55 -4.48
CA ASN A 70 -3.69 28.94 -5.77
C ASN A 70 -4.68 27.75 -5.71
N TRP A 71 -5.37 27.53 -4.59
CA TRP A 71 -6.32 26.42 -4.44
C TRP A 71 -7.60 26.82 -3.69
N VAL A 72 -8.68 26.05 -3.90
CA VAL A 72 -9.95 26.11 -3.17
C VAL A 72 -10.36 24.72 -2.72
N LYS A 73 -10.60 24.54 -1.43
CA LYS A 73 -10.97 23.27 -0.78
C LYS A 73 -12.43 23.27 -0.35
N CYS A 74 -13.26 22.46 -0.99
CA CYS A 74 -14.64 22.23 -0.56
C CYS A 74 -14.65 21.18 0.55
N LEU A 75 -15.12 21.57 1.74
CA LEU A 75 -15.01 20.78 2.97
C LEU A 75 -16.27 19.98 3.28
N ALA A 76 -17.43 20.62 3.13
CA ALA A 76 -18.73 20.06 3.48
C ALA A 76 -19.85 20.81 2.75
N ILE A 77 -20.99 20.16 2.58
CA ILE A 77 -22.19 20.77 2.02
C ILE A 77 -23.44 20.23 2.74
N GLY A 78 -24.39 21.11 3.03
CA GLY A 78 -25.56 20.74 3.80
C GLY A 78 -26.59 21.86 3.93
N HIS A 79 -27.76 21.51 4.45
CA HIS A 79 -28.86 22.47 4.64
C HIS A 79 -28.50 23.54 5.67
N ARG A 80 -28.86 24.81 5.40
CA ARG A 80 -28.47 25.97 6.23
C ARG A 80 -28.80 25.83 7.73
N SER A 81 -29.89 25.15 8.07
CA SER A 81 -30.36 25.00 9.46
C SER A 81 -29.64 23.90 10.25
N LYS A 82 -28.96 22.96 9.55
CA LYS A 82 -28.36 21.76 10.18
C LYS A 82 -26.83 21.74 10.07
N ILE A 83 -26.28 22.28 9.00
CA ILE A 83 -24.85 22.11 8.66
C ILE A 83 -23.90 22.55 9.78
N TYR A 84 -24.17 23.68 10.45
CA TYR A 84 -23.30 24.17 11.52
C TYR A 84 -23.37 23.29 12.77
N LYS A 85 -24.59 22.94 13.22
CA LYS A 85 -24.80 22.06 14.37
C LYS A 85 -24.20 20.67 14.15
N ASN A 86 -24.41 20.09 12.97
CA ASN A 86 -23.92 18.76 12.64
C ASN A 86 -22.40 18.68 12.61
N LEU A 87 -21.73 19.76 12.20
CA LEU A 87 -20.26 19.85 12.17
C LEU A 87 -19.67 20.36 13.50
N ASN A 88 -20.50 20.55 14.53
CA ASN A 88 -20.15 21.17 15.81
C ASN A 88 -19.47 22.55 15.67
N LEU A 89 -19.92 23.33 14.68
CA LEU A 89 -19.46 24.68 14.41
C LEU A 89 -20.31 25.69 15.19
N GLU A 90 -19.71 26.32 16.19
CA GLU A 90 -20.27 27.50 16.83
C GLU A 90 -20.20 28.70 15.87
N VAL A 91 -21.35 29.23 15.50
CA VAL A 91 -21.47 30.40 14.61
C VAL A 91 -22.31 31.45 15.34
N PRO A 92 -21.90 32.74 15.37
CA PRO A 92 -22.66 33.80 16.01
C PRO A 92 -24.13 33.88 15.53
N GLU A 93 -25.05 34.19 16.44
CA GLU A 93 -26.50 34.23 16.13
C GLU A 93 -26.87 35.23 15.02
N ASP A 94 -26.11 36.31 14.87
CA ASP A 94 -26.28 37.30 13.79
C ASP A 94 -25.96 36.72 12.40
N GLU A 95 -25.14 35.67 12.32
CA GLU A 95 -24.86 34.94 11.08
C GLU A 95 -25.87 33.81 10.78
N LEU A 96 -26.72 33.49 11.75
CA LEU A 96 -27.87 32.59 11.65
C LEU A 96 -29.15 33.32 11.22
N GLN A 97 -29.14 34.65 11.05
CA GLN A 97 -30.31 35.48 10.68
C GLN A 97 -30.92 35.17 9.28
N ASP A 98 -30.27 34.30 8.48
CA ASP A 98 -30.86 33.72 7.26
C ASP A 98 -31.75 32.49 7.56
N ILE A 99 -31.90 32.06 8.81
CA ILE A 99 -32.80 30.98 9.22
C ILE A 99 -34.15 31.64 9.50
N ASN A 100 -35.03 31.68 8.49
CA ASN A 100 -36.44 31.93 8.77
C ASN A 100 -36.90 30.88 9.77
N THR A 101 -37.38 31.33 10.92
CA THR A 101 -37.92 30.52 12.02
C THR A 101 -39.23 29.80 11.68
N ASP A 102 -39.66 29.82 10.41
CA ASP A 102 -41.00 29.39 9.99
C ASP A 102 -41.01 28.05 9.22
N ASP A 103 -39.87 27.38 9.06
CA ASP A 103 -39.88 25.97 8.64
C ASP A 103 -40.03 25.06 9.87
N GLU A 104 -41.18 25.16 10.54
CA GLU A 104 -41.75 24.02 11.27
C GLU A 104 -41.98 22.91 10.23
N PHE A 105 -40.98 22.06 10.03
CA PHE A 105 -41.24 20.78 9.41
C PHE A 105 -42.21 20.02 10.30
N ILE A 106 -43.42 19.88 9.77
CA ILE A 106 -44.44 18.89 10.08
C ILE A 106 -43.77 17.65 10.67
N THR A 107 -43.87 17.51 11.99
CA THR A 107 -43.73 16.22 12.66
C THR A 107 -44.92 15.36 12.27
N SER A 108 -44.89 14.80 11.07
CA SER A 108 -45.65 13.60 10.73
C SER A 108 -44.65 12.48 10.45
N ALA A 109 -43.75 12.24 11.40
CA ALA A 109 -43.15 10.94 11.55
C ALA A 109 -44.21 10.06 12.19
N THR A 110 -44.96 9.32 11.37
CA THR A 110 -45.43 8.01 11.83
C THR A 110 -44.19 7.25 12.24
N GLU A 111 -44.03 7.07 13.56
CA GLU A 111 -42.97 6.32 14.18
C GLU A 111 -42.91 4.91 13.59
N THR A 112 -41.91 4.66 12.75
CA THR A 112 -41.31 3.33 12.63
C THR A 112 -39.98 3.38 13.36
N PRO A 113 -39.76 2.53 14.38
CA PRO A 113 -38.54 2.53 15.16
C PRO A 113 -37.42 1.89 14.34
N GLY A 114 -36.60 2.73 13.70
CA GLY A 114 -35.42 2.30 12.95
C GLY A 114 -34.42 3.44 12.85
N LEU A 115 -33.13 3.12 12.94
CA LEU A 115 -32.01 4.07 12.85
C LEU A 115 -31.99 4.79 11.48
N ILE A 116 -32.51 4.14 10.44
CA ILE A 116 -32.43 4.55 9.04
C ILE A 116 -33.84 4.63 8.45
N THR A 117 -34.15 5.71 7.73
CA THR A 117 -35.44 5.92 7.06
C THR A 117 -35.37 5.64 5.56
N GLN A 118 -36.50 5.30 4.95
CA GLN A 118 -36.61 5.11 3.50
C GLN A 118 -36.20 6.37 2.73
N GLU A 119 -36.54 7.54 3.27
CA GLU A 119 -36.18 8.84 2.70
C GLU A 119 -34.66 9.05 2.68
N LEU A 120 -33.96 8.73 3.78
CA LEU A 120 -32.51 8.81 3.86
C LEU A 120 -31.83 7.90 2.83
N LEU A 121 -32.30 6.66 2.69
CA LEU A 121 -31.75 5.69 1.75
C LEU A 121 -31.90 6.15 0.29
N ASN A 122 -33.09 6.66 -0.06
CA ASN A 122 -33.36 7.22 -1.38
C ASN A 122 -32.48 8.44 -1.65
N ASN A 123 -32.35 9.35 -0.67
CA ASN A 123 -31.54 10.56 -0.80
C ASN A 123 -30.05 10.22 -0.96
N CYS A 124 -29.52 9.29 -0.17
CA CYS A 124 -28.14 8.81 -0.27
C CYS A 124 -27.86 7.96 -1.54
N ARG A 125 -28.88 7.74 -2.39
CA ARG A 125 -28.84 6.89 -3.58
C ARG A 125 -28.31 5.49 -3.28
N ILE A 126 -28.82 4.91 -2.19
CA ILE A 126 -28.53 3.52 -1.85
C ILE A 126 -29.31 2.63 -2.84
N PRO A 127 -28.70 1.57 -3.39
CA PRO A 127 -29.43 0.61 -4.23
C PRO A 127 -30.59 -0.05 -3.47
N GLU A 128 -31.74 -0.20 -4.14
CA GLU A 128 -32.97 -0.73 -3.54
C GLU A 128 -32.79 -2.14 -2.95
N GLU A 129 -31.87 -2.93 -3.50
CA GLU A 129 -31.53 -4.27 -3.01
C GLU A 129 -31.06 -4.28 -1.55
N TYR A 130 -30.50 -3.16 -1.05
CA TYR A 130 -30.04 -3.04 0.34
C TYR A 130 -31.08 -2.40 1.27
N HIS A 131 -32.17 -1.84 0.73
CA HIS A 131 -33.12 -1.06 1.53
C HIS A 131 -33.80 -1.89 2.60
N GLN A 132 -34.24 -3.11 2.26
CA GLN A 132 -34.96 -3.97 3.19
C GLN A 132 -34.11 -4.32 4.41
N GLN A 133 -32.81 -4.58 4.21
CA GLN A 133 -31.87 -4.91 5.29
C GLN A 133 -31.54 -3.67 6.13
N LEU A 134 -31.37 -2.51 5.50
CA LEU A 134 -31.02 -1.26 6.17
C LEU A 134 -32.14 -0.67 7.03
N LEU A 135 -33.41 -0.83 6.61
CA LEU A 135 -34.57 -0.34 7.36
C LEU A 135 -34.85 -1.15 8.63
N GLN A 136 -34.31 -2.37 8.73
CA GLN A 136 -34.46 -3.23 9.91
C GLN A 136 -33.45 -2.90 11.01
N LEU A 137 -32.50 -2.01 10.74
CA LEU A 137 -31.43 -1.69 11.69
C LEU A 137 -31.92 -0.80 12.83
N THR A 138 -31.46 -1.13 14.03
CA THR A 138 -31.78 -0.41 15.26
C THR A 138 -30.54 0.23 15.89
N THR A 139 -29.32 -0.21 15.54
CA THR A 139 -28.07 0.32 16.11
C THR A 139 -26.99 0.56 15.06
N ASP A 140 -26.08 1.49 15.35
CA ASP A 140 -24.92 1.80 14.49
C ASP A 140 -23.99 0.57 14.29
N ASP A 141 -23.97 -0.34 15.28
CA ASP A 141 -23.17 -1.57 15.25
C ASP A 141 -23.66 -2.55 14.20
N GLU A 142 -24.98 -2.66 14.06
CA GLU A 142 -25.59 -3.49 13.03
C GLU A 142 -25.29 -2.92 11.63
N LEU A 143 -25.31 -1.59 11.47
CA LEU A 143 -24.95 -0.93 10.21
C LEU A 143 -23.49 -1.21 9.80
N LEU A 144 -22.56 -1.12 10.73
CA LEU A 144 -21.12 -1.34 10.48
C LEU A 144 -20.75 -2.81 10.22
N SER A 145 -21.64 -3.74 10.57
CA SER A 145 -21.45 -5.18 10.40
C SER A 145 -22.24 -5.77 9.22
N LEU A 146 -23.02 -4.96 8.50
CA LEU A 146 -23.76 -5.43 7.33
C LEU A 146 -22.85 -5.77 6.15
N ASP A 147 -23.24 -6.81 5.42
CA ASP A 147 -22.70 -7.17 4.11
C ASP A 147 -23.24 -6.22 3.03
N ILE A 148 -22.81 -4.95 3.08
CA ILE A 148 -23.07 -3.95 2.05
C ILE A 148 -21.79 -3.19 1.69
N PRO A 149 -21.62 -2.72 0.45
CA PRO A 149 -20.42 -1.99 0.03
C PRO A 149 -20.09 -0.78 0.93
N GLU A 150 -18.82 -0.65 1.32
CA GLU A 150 -18.30 0.38 2.23
C GLU A 150 -18.71 1.80 1.86
N LYS A 151 -18.65 2.16 0.56
CA LYS A 151 -19.03 3.51 0.13
C LYS A 151 -20.49 3.84 0.48
N LEU A 152 -21.36 2.84 0.55
CA LEU A 152 -22.78 3.00 0.89
C LEU A 152 -22.96 3.21 2.39
N ILE A 153 -22.23 2.45 3.22
CA ILE A 153 -22.18 2.67 4.67
C ILE A 153 -21.68 4.08 4.98
N LEU A 154 -20.54 4.49 4.38
CA LEU A 154 -19.97 5.82 4.59
C LEU A 154 -20.91 6.93 4.14
N ARG A 155 -21.63 6.76 3.01
CA ARG A 155 -22.68 7.70 2.59
C ARG A 155 -23.77 7.84 3.64
N ILE A 156 -24.24 6.73 4.21
CA ILE A 156 -25.26 6.76 5.26
C ILE A 156 -24.71 7.47 6.51
N LEU A 157 -23.51 7.09 6.97
CA LEU A 157 -22.88 7.66 8.17
C LEU A 157 -22.55 9.14 8.03
N ASP A 158 -22.01 9.60 6.91
CA ASP A 158 -21.69 11.01 6.69
C ASP A 158 -22.94 11.90 6.61
N ASN A 159 -24.10 11.32 6.25
CA ASN A 159 -25.39 12.03 6.24
C ASN A 159 -26.11 11.97 7.60
N LEU A 160 -26.00 10.86 8.34
CA LEU A 160 -26.53 10.72 9.69
C LEU A 160 -25.73 11.52 10.72
N TYR A 161 -24.40 11.39 10.67
CA TYR A 161 -23.47 11.94 11.64
C TYR A 161 -22.26 12.58 10.96
N PRO A 162 -22.41 13.79 10.40
CA PRO A 162 -21.30 14.51 9.81
C PRO A 162 -20.10 14.62 10.78
N PRO A 163 -18.86 14.44 10.29
CA PRO A 163 -17.66 14.59 11.12
C PRO A 163 -17.46 16.06 11.55
N GLN A 164 -16.78 16.27 12.68
CA GLN A 164 -16.41 17.62 13.13
C GLN A 164 -15.53 18.35 12.11
N ILE A 165 -15.64 19.69 12.05
CA ILE A 165 -14.90 20.50 11.06
C ILE A 165 -13.38 20.34 11.17
N GLU A 166 -12.85 20.15 12.39
CA GLU A 166 -11.41 19.93 12.63
C GLU A 166 -10.94 18.60 12.02
N ASN A 167 -11.82 17.60 11.93
CA ASN A 167 -11.52 16.32 11.31
C ASN A 167 -11.60 16.40 9.78
N LEU A 168 -12.49 17.26 9.25
CA LEU A 168 -12.60 17.51 7.80
C LEU A 168 -11.37 18.20 7.22
N GLU A 169 -10.79 19.15 7.96
CA GLU A 169 -9.55 19.80 7.52
C GLU A 169 -8.38 18.82 7.40
N ARG A 170 -8.40 17.72 8.17
CA ARG A 170 -7.40 16.65 8.19
C ARG A 170 -7.65 15.54 7.17
N GLN A 171 -8.81 15.52 6.50
CA GLN A 171 -9.07 14.53 5.46
C GLN A 171 -8.14 14.73 4.26
N PRO A 172 -7.74 13.64 3.58
CA PRO A 172 -6.96 13.73 2.36
C PRO A 172 -7.66 14.61 1.33
N GLU A 173 -6.90 15.51 0.72
CA GLU A 173 -7.40 16.41 -0.30
C GLU A 173 -7.41 15.70 -1.66
N ARG A 174 -8.58 15.65 -2.29
CA ARG A 174 -8.77 15.08 -3.63
C ARG A 174 -8.73 16.20 -4.67
N LEU A 175 -7.87 16.08 -5.67
CA LEU A 175 -7.80 16.99 -6.80
C LEU A 175 -8.96 16.72 -7.76
N VAL A 176 -9.68 17.78 -8.13
CA VAL A 176 -10.68 17.77 -9.19
C VAL A 176 -10.04 18.41 -10.43
N GLU A 177 -9.73 17.59 -11.44
CA GLU A 177 -9.09 18.10 -12.67
C GLU A 177 -10.09 18.84 -13.55
N LYS A 178 -11.29 18.27 -13.72
CA LYS A 178 -12.37 18.83 -14.53
C LYS A 178 -13.64 18.91 -13.69
N ILE A 179 -14.41 19.97 -13.87
CA ILE A 179 -15.67 20.14 -13.11
C ILE A 179 -16.69 19.09 -13.54
N GLU A 180 -16.61 18.67 -14.81
CA GLU A 180 -17.34 17.55 -15.38
C GLU A 180 -17.08 16.24 -14.60
N ASP A 181 -15.97 16.13 -13.87
CA ASP A 181 -15.72 14.98 -13.00
C ASP A 181 -16.79 14.92 -11.89
N ILE A 182 -17.13 16.04 -11.27
CA ILE A 182 -18.19 16.06 -10.25
C ILE A 182 -19.54 15.63 -10.85
N GLU A 183 -19.81 15.93 -12.11
CA GLU A 183 -21.03 15.49 -12.81
C GLU A 183 -21.01 13.97 -13.08
N ASN A 184 -19.88 13.44 -13.55
CA ASN A 184 -19.69 12.01 -13.77
C ASN A 184 -19.75 11.20 -12.46
N PHE A 185 -19.37 11.79 -11.32
CA PHE A 185 -19.53 11.18 -10.00
C PHE A 185 -21.01 10.88 -9.66
N PHE A 186 -21.94 11.75 -10.06
CA PHE A 186 -23.38 11.48 -9.90
C PHE A 186 -23.92 10.43 -10.85
N ALA A 187 -23.33 10.32 -12.04
CA ALA A 187 -23.69 9.28 -13.01
C ALA A 187 -23.17 7.90 -12.61
N GLY A 188 -22.46 7.78 -11.48
CA GLY A 188 -21.85 6.53 -11.00
C GLY A 188 -20.59 6.13 -11.76
N ASN A 189 -20.10 6.99 -12.66
CA ASN A 189 -19.03 6.69 -13.62
C ASN A 189 -17.68 7.29 -13.22
N ILE A 190 -17.36 7.41 -11.93
CA ILE A 190 -16.07 7.94 -11.50
C ILE A 190 -15.20 6.99 -10.70
N THR A 191 -14.00 6.88 -11.25
CA THR A 191 -12.78 6.28 -10.75
C THR A 191 -12.12 7.26 -9.77
N GLU A 192 -11.47 6.72 -8.74
CA GLU A 192 -10.86 7.41 -7.59
C GLU A 192 -10.20 8.76 -7.90
N PHE A 193 -10.65 9.84 -7.27
CA PHE A 193 -9.98 11.14 -7.37
C PHE A 193 -8.53 11.06 -6.86
N LEU A 194 -7.62 11.77 -7.54
CA LEU A 194 -6.20 11.81 -7.19
C LEU A 194 -5.96 12.61 -5.92
N LEU A 195 -4.97 12.19 -5.13
CA LEU A 195 -4.52 12.99 -4.00
C LEU A 195 -3.83 14.26 -4.50
N LYS A 196 -4.19 15.41 -3.94
CA LYS A 196 -3.47 16.67 -4.13
C LYS A 196 -2.12 16.57 -3.43
N LEU A 197 -1.05 16.97 -4.12
CA LEU A 197 0.27 17.09 -3.51
C LEU A 197 0.29 18.28 -2.54
N ASP A 198 0.99 18.13 -1.42
CA ASP A 198 1.34 19.26 -0.57
C ASP A 198 2.58 20.02 -1.11
N GLU A 199 2.97 21.11 -0.45
CA GLU A 199 4.10 21.95 -0.90
C GLU A 199 5.44 21.18 -0.92
N GLU A 200 5.66 20.26 0.01
CA GLU A 200 6.88 19.46 0.05
C GLU A 200 6.90 18.44 -1.10
N GLN A 201 5.79 17.74 -1.30
CA GLN A 201 5.59 16.80 -2.39
C GLN A 201 5.69 17.48 -3.76
N GLU A 202 5.12 18.68 -3.93
CA GLU A 202 5.29 19.48 -5.16
C GLU A 202 6.76 19.86 -5.35
N ARG A 203 7.46 20.31 -4.30
CA ARG A 203 8.89 20.64 -4.37
C ARG A 203 9.71 19.42 -4.80
N ILE A 204 9.41 18.26 -4.23
CA ILE A 204 10.07 16.98 -4.53
C ILE A 204 9.76 16.55 -5.96
N CYS A 205 8.51 16.65 -6.39
CA CYS A 205 8.08 16.30 -7.74
C CYS A 205 8.75 17.19 -8.81
N ASN A 206 9.02 18.46 -8.49
CA ASN A 206 9.72 19.40 -9.37
C ASN A 206 11.25 19.37 -9.22
N TYR A 207 11.78 18.71 -8.19
CA TYR A 207 13.21 18.70 -7.90
C TYR A 207 14.00 18.00 -9.01
N LYS A 208 15.03 18.69 -9.53
CA LYS A 208 16.00 18.17 -10.49
C LYS A 208 15.35 17.32 -11.59
N ILE A 209 14.32 17.89 -12.21
CA ILE A 209 13.47 17.22 -13.18
C ILE A 209 14.24 16.66 -14.40
N ASN A 210 15.39 17.26 -14.73
CA ASN A 210 16.29 16.87 -15.83
C ASN A 210 17.53 16.10 -15.35
N GLU A 211 17.49 15.45 -14.19
CA GLU A 211 18.57 14.61 -13.67
C GLU A 211 17.98 13.33 -13.08
N ALA A 212 18.78 12.25 -13.08
CA ALA A 212 18.34 10.97 -12.55
C ALA A 212 18.07 11.09 -11.05
N VAL A 213 16.92 10.60 -10.58
CA VAL A 213 16.53 10.67 -9.17
C VAL A 213 16.20 9.29 -8.64
N LEU A 214 16.79 8.95 -7.48
CA LEU A 214 16.40 7.83 -6.64
C LEU A 214 15.69 8.38 -5.40
N MET A 215 14.37 8.25 -5.39
CA MET A 215 13.52 8.59 -4.27
C MET A 215 13.40 7.42 -3.31
N LYS A 216 13.79 7.63 -2.06
CA LYS A 216 13.68 6.66 -0.98
C LYS A 216 12.65 7.15 0.02
N GLY A 217 11.78 6.28 0.47
CA GLY A 217 10.81 6.64 1.51
C GLY A 217 10.22 5.41 2.15
N GLY A 218 9.94 5.49 3.46
CA GLY A 218 9.24 4.40 4.14
C GLY A 218 7.84 4.13 3.57
N PRO A 219 7.12 3.14 4.10
CA PRO A 219 5.71 2.94 3.79
C PRO A 219 4.91 4.23 4.00
N GLY A 220 3.90 4.50 3.15
CA GLY A 220 2.98 5.61 3.35
C GLY A 220 3.51 7.01 3.03
N THR A 221 4.73 7.12 2.48
CA THR A 221 5.36 8.42 2.16
C THR A 221 4.90 9.05 0.83
N GLY A 222 4.00 8.40 0.09
CA GLY A 222 3.48 8.93 -1.18
C GLY A 222 4.36 8.66 -2.42
N LYS A 223 5.29 7.70 -2.36
CA LYS A 223 6.19 7.32 -3.48
C LYS A 223 5.46 7.12 -4.82
N THR A 224 4.46 6.25 -4.86
CA THR A 224 3.69 5.94 -6.07
C THR A 224 2.96 7.17 -6.61
N VAL A 225 2.37 7.99 -5.72
CA VAL A 225 1.71 9.24 -6.11
C VAL A 225 2.74 10.18 -6.76
N LEU A 226 3.90 10.40 -6.12
CA LEU A 226 4.97 11.22 -6.68
C LEU A 226 5.51 10.67 -8.01
N ALA A 227 5.60 9.36 -8.17
CA ALA A 227 5.99 8.71 -9.42
C ALA A 227 4.99 9.01 -10.55
N ILE A 228 3.68 8.95 -10.26
CA ILE A 228 2.61 9.29 -11.19
C ILE A 228 2.67 10.77 -11.59
N TYR A 229 2.81 11.69 -10.63
CA TYR A 229 2.96 13.11 -10.94
C TYR A 229 4.27 13.41 -11.70
N ARG A 230 5.33 12.63 -11.51
CA ARG A 230 6.57 12.75 -12.29
C ARG A 230 6.35 12.43 -13.77
N VAL A 231 5.44 11.52 -14.11
CA VAL A 231 5.06 11.26 -15.52
C VAL A 231 4.48 12.52 -16.16
N LYS A 232 3.52 13.17 -15.49
CA LYS A 232 2.95 14.45 -15.96
C LYS A 232 4.03 15.50 -16.19
N LYS A 233 5.00 15.59 -15.27
CA LYS A 233 6.14 16.50 -15.36
C LYS A 233 7.07 16.18 -16.55
N PHE A 234 7.28 14.91 -16.88
CA PHE A 234 8.02 14.51 -18.08
C PHE A 234 7.30 14.90 -19.37
N ILE A 235 5.98 14.78 -19.41
CA ILE A 235 5.17 15.23 -20.55
C ILE A 235 5.25 16.76 -20.71
N GLU A 236 5.17 17.52 -19.61
CA GLU A 236 5.32 18.99 -19.62
C GLU A 236 6.70 19.45 -20.15
N LEU A 237 7.74 18.60 -20.04
CA LEU A 237 9.07 18.85 -20.62
C LEU A 237 9.18 18.47 -22.10
N GLY A 238 8.12 17.95 -22.71
CA GLY A 238 8.07 17.54 -24.12
C GLY A 238 8.56 16.11 -24.39
N HIS A 239 8.57 15.23 -23.38
CA HIS A 239 8.82 13.81 -23.62
C HIS A 239 7.58 13.13 -24.24
N GLU A 240 7.80 12.39 -25.32
CA GLU A 240 6.72 11.78 -26.12
C GLU A 240 6.64 10.26 -25.94
N LYS A 241 7.73 9.61 -25.47
CA LYS A 241 7.76 8.19 -25.12
C LYS A 241 8.24 7.98 -23.69
N ILE A 242 7.31 7.79 -22.76
CA ILE A 242 7.60 7.59 -21.34
C ILE A 242 7.23 6.16 -20.95
N LEU A 243 8.07 5.49 -20.15
CA LEU A 243 7.73 4.21 -19.53
C LEU A 243 7.43 4.42 -18.04
N PHE A 244 6.24 4.04 -17.59
CA PHE A 244 5.95 3.80 -16.18
C PHE A 244 5.93 2.30 -15.93
N THR A 245 6.80 1.82 -15.03
CA THR A 245 6.94 0.38 -14.77
C THR A 245 7.09 0.06 -13.28
N ALA A 246 6.66 -1.15 -12.90
CA ALA A 246 6.74 -1.69 -11.54
C ALA A 246 6.88 -3.23 -11.60
N HIS A 247 7.09 -3.88 -10.45
CA HIS A 247 7.21 -5.34 -10.39
C HIS A 247 5.85 -6.06 -10.55
N SER A 248 4.79 -5.56 -9.93
CA SER A 248 3.49 -6.23 -9.84
C SER A 248 2.46 -5.69 -10.84
N SER A 249 1.66 -6.61 -11.41
CA SER A 249 0.51 -6.25 -12.24
C SER A 249 -0.55 -5.45 -11.49
N ALA A 250 -0.71 -5.65 -10.19
CA ALA A 250 -1.64 -4.90 -9.36
C ALA A 250 -1.28 -3.40 -9.30
N LEU A 251 0.00 -3.09 -9.05
CA LEU A 251 0.52 -1.72 -9.06
C LEU A 251 0.37 -1.06 -10.43
N ILE A 252 0.63 -1.81 -11.50
CA ILE A 252 0.46 -1.34 -12.88
C ILE A 252 -1.00 -1.03 -13.19
N ASN A 253 -1.93 -1.91 -12.80
CA ASN A 253 -3.36 -1.69 -13.03
C ASN A 253 -3.87 -0.48 -12.24
N TYR A 254 -3.39 -0.30 -11.00
CA TYR A 254 -3.68 0.89 -10.19
C TYR A 254 -3.14 2.16 -10.83
N ALA A 255 -1.85 2.20 -11.15
CA ALA A 255 -1.20 3.35 -11.78
C ALA A 255 -1.82 3.70 -13.13
N ARG A 256 -2.26 2.71 -13.92
CA ARG A 256 -2.93 2.92 -15.21
C ARG A 256 -4.23 3.72 -15.05
N LYS A 257 -5.06 3.39 -14.06
CA LYS A 257 -6.30 4.13 -13.78
C LYS A 257 -5.99 5.58 -13.39
N LEU A 258 -5.04 5.77 -12.49
CA LEU A 258 -4.65 7.09 -12.01
C LEU A 258 -3.99 7.95 -13.09
N LEU A 259 -3.11 7.38 -13.92
CA LEU A 259 -2.48 8.09 -15.04
C LEU A 259 -3.50 8.45 -16.11
N ALA A 260 -4.50 7.58 -16.38
CA ALA A 260 -5.55 7.90 -17.34
C ALA A 260 -6.38 9.11 -16.90
N GLN A 261 -6.64 9.20 -15.60
CA GLN A 261 -7.33 10.34 -15.02
C GLN A 261 -6.47 11.60 -14.98
N LEU A 262 -5.18 11.49 -14.63
CA LEU A 262 -4.25 12.63 -14.49
C LEU A 262 -3.83 13.25 -15.84
N LEU A 263 -3.77 12.44 -16.89
CA LEU A 263 -3.20 12.82 -18.20
C LEU A 263 -4.26 12.98 -19.29
N GLY A 264 -5.46 12.40 -19.12
CA GLY A 264 -6.47 12.35 -20.16
C GLY A 264 -5.91 11.74 -21.45
N ASP A 265 -6.03 12.47 -22.57
CA ASP A 265 -5.59 12.00 -23.89
C ASP A 265 -4.06 11.81 -23.98
N GLU A 266 -3.28 12.53 -23.17
CA GLU A 266 -1.81 12.43 -23.19
C GLU A 266 -1.27 11.11 -22.60
N ILE A 267 -2.14 10.26 -22.05
CA ILE A 267 -1.76 8.89 -21.64
C ILE A 267 -1.17 8.08 -22.80
N ASN A 268 -1.52 8.41 -24.05
CA ASN A 268 -0.98 7.76 -25.23
C ASN A 268 0.55 7.90 -25.39
N LYS A 269 1.17 8.88 -24.71
CA LYS A 269 2.64 9.07 -24.64
C LYS A 269 3.31 8.13 -23.62
N VAL A 270 2.53 7.38 -22.84
CA VAL A 270 3.01 6.59 -21.70
C VAL A 270 2.74 5.10 -21.89
N THR A 271 3.80 4.30 -21.95
CA THR A 271 3.72 2.84 -21.81
C THR A 271 3.60 2.49 -20.31
N ILE A 272 2.60 1.70 -19.94
CA ILE A 272 2.31 1.34 -18.53
C ILE A 272 2.24 -0.18 -18.40
N GLU A 273 3.38 -0.79 -18.07
CA GLU A 273 3.58 -2.25 -18.10
C GLU A 273 4.46 -2.72 -16.93
N THR A 274 4.41 -4.01 -16.59
CA THR A 274 5.36 -4.56 -15.61
C THR A 274 6.75 -4.68 -16.23
N VAL A 275 7.78 -4.67 -15.39
CA VAL A 275 9.17 -4.86 -15.85
C VAL A 275 9.32 -6.16 -16.64
N ASP A 276 8.68 -7.23 -16.17
CA ASP A 276 8.70 -8.53 -16.85
C ASP A 276 7.95 -8.54 -18.17
N SER A 277 6.84 -7.79 -18.27
CA SER A 277 6.12 -7.64 -19.55
C SER A 277 7.04 -7.00 -20.58
N GLU A 278 7.81 -5.98 -20.17
CA GLU A 278 8.72 -5.30 -21.09
C GLU A 278 9.96 -6.09 -21.49
N ILE A 279 10.52 -6.86 -20.54
CA ILE A 279 11.57 -7.83 -20.84
C ILE A 279 11.03 -8.88 -21.82
N THR A 280 9.82 -9.37 -21.57
CA THR A 280 9.18 -10.41 -22.37
C THR A 280 8.87 -9.93 -23.78
N SER A 281 8.24 -8.76 -23.93
CA SER A 281 7.92 -8.14 -25.21
C SER A 281 9.18 -7.95 -26.07
N TYR A 282 10.24 -7.39 -25.48
CA TYR A 282 11.53 -7.23 -26.14
C TYR A 282 12.12 -8.56 -26.59
N TYR A 283 12.16 -9.57 -25.72
CA TYR A 283 12.75 -10.87 -26.04
C TYR A 283 11.96 -11.59 -27.15
N LEU A 284 10.63 -11.64 -27.02
CA LEU A 284 9.75 -12.39 -27.93
C LEU A 284 9.63 -11.76 -29.32
N SER A 285 9.90 -10.46 -29.45
CA SER A 285 10.00 -9.83 -30.77
C SER A 285 11.15 -10.38 -31.64
N ARG A 286 12.10 -11.11 -31.04
CA ARG A 286 13.33 -11.59 -31.70
C ARG A 286 13.54 -13.10 -31.55
N TYR A 287 12.98 -13.73 -30.52
CA TYR A 287 13.24 -15.12 -30.14
C TYR A 287 11.98 -15.83 -29.65
N SER A 288 11.95 -17.17 -29.74
CA SER A 288 10.88 -18.00 -29.20
C SER A 288 11.01 -18.18 -27.67
N LYS A 289 9.88 -18.18 -26.95
CA LYS A 289 9.86 -18.44 -25.50
C LYS A 289 10.20 -19.90 -25.20
N GLN A 290 11.16 -20.13 -24.32
CA GLN A 290 11.34 -21.44 -23.68
C GLN A 290 10.33 -21.61 -22.53
N PRO A 291 9.82 -22.83 -22.27
CA PRO A 291 8.95 -23.07 -21.12
C PRO A 291 9.71 -22.79 -19.81
N ILE A 292 9.03 -22.09 -18.90
CA ILE A 292 9.56 -21.72 -17.58
C ILE A 292 9.13 -22.79 -16.57
N LEU A 293 10.07 -23.22 -15.72
CA LEU A 293 9.81 -24.17 -14.64
C LEU A 293 8.77 -23.64 -13.63
N SER A 294 7.94 -24.54 -13.11
CA SER A 294 7.22 -24.27 -11.87
C SER A 294 8.19 -24.27 -10.66
N GLN A 295 7.75 -23.69 -9.54
CA GLN A 295 8.53 -23.73 -8.30
C GLN A 295 8.80 -25.18 -7.86
N GLN A 296 7.79 -26.06 -7.95
CA GLN A 296 7.96 -27.47 -7.58
C GLN A 296 9.03 -28.16 -8.44
N GLN A 297 8.98 -27.98 -9.76
CA GLN A 297 9.99 -28.54 -10.67
C GLN A 297 11.39 -27.97 -10.39
N SER A 298 11.48 -26.69 -9.99
CA SER A 298 12.74 -26.08 -9.59
C SER A 298 13.31 -26.75 -8.34
N LEU A 299 12.47 -27.00 -7.32
CA LEU A 299 12.89 -27.68 -6.09
C LEU A 299 13.36 -29.12 -6.36
N GLU A 300 12.60 -29.87 -7.17
CA GLU A 300 12.94 -31.23 -7.57
C GLU A 300 14.26 -31.27 -8.38
N GLY A 301 14.44 -30.36 -9.33
CA GLY A 301 15.67 -30.25 -10.11
C GLY A 301 16.90 -29.89 -9.26
N ILE A 302 16.74 -29.00 -8.28
CA ILE A 302 17.80 -28.65 -7.33
C ILE A 302 18.15 -29.85 -6.44
N GLN A 303 17.15 -30.60 -5.97
CA GLN A 303 17.38 -31.82 -5.20
C GLN A 303 18.18 -32.85 -6.02
N GLN A 304 17.79 -33.11 -7.27
CA GLN A 304 18.51 -34.01 -8.16
C GLN A 304 19.94 -33.54 -8.40
N ALA A 305 20.14 -32.25 -8.61
CA ALA A 305 21.47 -31.67 -8.82
C ALA A 305 22.36 -31.79 -7.58
N LEU A 306 21.81 -31.56 -6.38
CA LEU A 306 22.53 -31.73 -5.12
C LEU A 306 23.01 -33.17 -4.95
N ILE A 307 22.12 -34.15 -5.16
CA ILE A 307 22.46 -35.58 -5.04
C ILE A 307 23.55 -35.95 -6.06
N TYR A 308 23.39 -35.55 -7.33
CA TYR A 308 24.37 -35.86 -8.36
C TYR A 308 25.75 -35.29 -8.03
N VAL A 309 25.83 -34.02 -7.66
CA VAL A 309 27.09 -33.33 -7.32
C VAL A 309 27.70 -33.87 -6.03
N ARG A 310 26.87 -34.27 -5.06
CA ARG A 310 27.30 -34.98 -3.85
C ARG A 310 28.01 -36.27 -4.21
N ASP A 311 27.48 -37.07 -5.12
CA ASP A 311 27.97 -38.44 -5.32
C ASP A 311 29.06 -38.57 -6.39
N ASN A 312 29.06 -37.71 -7.41
CA ASN A 312 29.90 -37.88 -8.61
C ASN A 312 31.15 -36.99 -8.64
N HIS A 313 31.40 -36.17 -7.62
CA HIS A 313 32.59 -35.30 -7.59
C HIS A 313 33.88 -36.10 -7.38
N LYS A 314 34.93 -35.79 -8.15
CA LYS A 314 36.22 -36.52 -8.20
C LYS A 314 37.15 -36.30 -6.99
N PHE A 315 36.70 -35.62 -5.94
CA PHE A 315 37.57 -35.35 -4.79
C PHE A 315 37.85 -36.65 -4.01
N THR A 316 39.05 -36.75 -3.45
CA THR A 316 39.49 -37.89 -2.64
C THR A 316 40.03 -37.42 -1.28
N GLY A 317 40.14 -38.35 -0.32
CA GLY A 317 40.67 -38.06 1.02
C GLY A 317 39.97 -36.91 1.75
N VAL A 318 40.76 -35.98 2.31
CA VAL A 318 40.26 -34.83 3.08
C VAL A 318 39.36 -33.91 2.25
N GLN A 319 39.64 -33.75 0.95
CA GLN A 319 38.81 -32.93 0.06
C GLN A 319 37.42 -33.55 -0.11
N ARG A 320 37.33 -34.88 -0.23
CA ARG A 320 36.05 -35.59 -0.30
C ARG A 320 35.25 -35.43 0.99
N PHE A 321 35.91 -35.55 2.13
CA PHE A 321 35.27 -35.34 3.43
C PHE A 321 34.68 -33.93 3.55
N ASN A 322 35.45 -32.89 3.20
CA ASN A 322 34.98 -31.51 3.22
C ASN A 322 33.83 -31.27 2.23
N TRP A 323 33.84 -31.93 1.07
CA TRP A 323 32.79 -31.88 0.06
C TRP A 323 31.47 -32.48 0.56
N LEU A 324 31.53 -33.68 1.13
CA LEU A 324 30.36 -34.33 1.72
C LEU A 324 29.80 -33.52 2.89
N ALA A 325 30.67 -32.95 3.73
CA ALA A 325 30.24 -32.07 4.79
C ALA A 325 29.58 -30.78 4.28
N ALA A 326 29.98 -30.26 3.11
CA ALA A 326 29.30 -29.14 2.45
C ALA A 326 27.92 -29.56 1.92
N ALA A 327 27.82 -30.72 1.28
CA ALA A 327 26.55 -31.29 0.82
C ALA A 327 25.54 -31.42 1.98
N ASP A 328 25.96 -32.06 3.09
CA ASP A 328 25.10 -32.27 4.26
C ASP A 328 24.65 -30.94 4.89
N ARG A 329 25.52 -29.91 4.90
CA ARG A 329 25.16 -28.58 5.41
C ARG A 329 24.12 -27.90 4.54
N LEU A 330 24.26 -27.97 3.22
CA LEU A 330 23.33 -27.35 2.28
C LEU A 330 21.99 -28.09 2.25
N GLU A 331 22.01 -29.43 2.27
CA GLU A 331 20.80 -30.26 2.37
C GLU A 331 19.99 -29.93 3.63
N LYS A 332 20.65 -29.78 4.78
CA LYS A 332 20.00 -29.39 6.06
C LYS A 332 19.38 -27.99 6.06
N LYS A 333 19.78 -27.11 5.14
CA LYS A 333 19.15 -25.77 5.00
C LYS A 333 17.79 -25.85 4.29
N GLY A 334 17.52 -26.93 3.56
CA GLY A 334 16.28 -27.16 2.80
C GLY A 334 16.32 -26.60 1.37
N TYR A 335 15.57 -27.22 0.47
CA TYR A 335 15.60 -26.91 -0.96
C TYR A 335 15.05 -25.52 -1.29
N ASP A 336 14.07 -25.00 -0.53
CA ASP A 336 13.61 -23.61 -0.67
C ASP A 336 14.72 -22.59 -0.45
N TYR A 337 15.62 -22.87 0.49
CA TYR A 337 16.75 -22.00 0.76
C TYR A 337 17.73 -21.99 -0.41
N LEU A 338 18.01 -23.15 -0.98
CA LEU A 338 18.91 -23.31 -2.13
C LEU A 338 18.30 -22.70 -3.39
N TYR A 339 17.00 -22.85 -3.60
CA TYR A 339 16.25 -22.20 -4.67
C TYR A 339 16.37 -20.68 -4.60
N ARG A 340 16.23 -20.07 -3.42
CA ARG A 340 16.43 -18.61 -3.25
C ARG A 340 17.88 -18.18 -3.46
N GLU A 341 18.86 -19.00 -3.09
CA GLU A 341 20.27 -18.69 -3.40
C GLU A 341 20.50 -18.68 -4.92
N ILE A 342 19.98 -19.66 -5.65
CA ILE A 342 20.10 -19.69 -7.12
C ILE A 342 19.35 -18.51 -7.74
N SER A 343 18.06 -18.37 -7.46
CA SER A 343 17.21 -17.38 -8.13
C SER A 343 17.51 -15.93 -7.72
N GLU A 344 17.71 -15.63 -6.43
CA GLU A 344 17.90 -14.24 -5.98
C GLU A 344 19.36 -13.80 -6.03
N VAL A 345 20.30 -14.68 -5.65
CA VAL A 345 21.73 -14.33 -5.53
C VAL A 345 22.47 -14.62 -6.83
N ILE A 346 22.49 -15.87 -7.29
CA ILE A 346 23.29 -16.25 -8.47
C ILE A 346 22.70 -15.62 -9.73
N GLU A 347 21.47 -15.97 -10.07
CA GLU A 347 20.82 -15.52 -11.30
C GLU A 347 20.34 -14.08 -11.17
N GLY A 348 19.68 -13.72 -10.06
CA GLY A 348 19.15 -12.38 -9.84
C GLY A 348 20.23 -11.29 -9.89
N CYS A 349 21.43 -11.54 -9.34
CA CYS A 349 22.55 -10.59 -9.47
C CYS A 349 23.28 -10.66 -10.82
N GLY A 350 23.02 -11.70 -11.61
CA GLY A 350 23.67 -11.96 -12.90
C GLY A 350 25.12 -12.39 -12.74
N LEU A 351 25.42 -13.27 -11.79
CA LEU A 351 26.76 -13.84 -11.59
C LEU A 351 27.02 -14.91 -12.65
N ILE A 352 27.94 -14.62 -13.57
CA ILE A 352 28.13 -15.44 -14.78
C ILE A 352 29.23 -16.49 -14.64
N ASN A 353 30.10 -16.38 -13.63
CA ASN A 353 31.21 -17.32 -13.41
C ASN A 353 31.40 -17.66 -11.92
N GLU A 354 32.13 -18.76 -11.66
CA GLU A 354 32.38 -19.28 -10.30
C GLU A 354 33.08 -18.23 -9.43
N GLN A 355 34.09 -17.55 -9.98
CA GLN A 355 34.89 -16.58 -9.24
C GLN A 355 34.02 -15.42 -8.73
N ASP A 356 33.13 -14.89 -9.57
CA ASP A 356 32.20 -13.83 -9.18
C ASP A 356 31.35 -14.25 -7.98
N TYR A 357 30.86 -15.50 -7.94
CA TYR A 357 30.06 -16.01 -6.82
C TYR A 357 30.88 -16.28 -5.56
N LEU A 358 32.10 -16.81 -5.71
CA LEU A 358 33.02 -17.03 -4.60
C LEU A 358 33.41 -15.71 -3.92
N GLU A 359 33.60 -14.64 -4.69
CA GLU A 359 33.91 -13.29 -4.21
C GLU A 359 32.67 -12.52 -3.73
N PHE A 360 31.49 -12.84 -4.26
CA PHE A 360 30.24 -12.18 -3.89
C PHE A 360 29.95 -12.34 -2.40
N ASN A 361 29.66 -11.25 -1.68
CA ASN A 361 29.31 -11.37 -0.26
C ASN A 361 27.88 -11.89 -0.10
N SER A 362 27.71 -13.22 -0.21
CA SER A 362 26.46 -13.91 0.08
C SER A 362 26.23 -13.89 1.59
N ALA A 363 25.15 -13.21 1.99
CA ALA A 363 24.66 -13.17 3.36
C ALA A 363 24.28 -14.56 3.91
N THR A 364 24.18 -15.55 3.03
CA THR A 364 23.52 -16.83 3.27
C THR A 364 24.49 -18.01 3.20
N ILE A 365 25.39 -18.03 2.22
CA ILE A 365 26.42 -19.06 2.11
C ILE A 365 27.80 -18.40 2.22
N VAL A 366 28.38 -18.47 3.42
CA VAL A 366 29.64 -17.77 3.74
C VAL A 366 30.87 -18.62 3.44
N LYS A 367 30.82 -19.93 3.70
CA LYS A 367 31.98 -20.81 3.54
C LYS A 367 32.31 -21.00 2.07
N GLN A 368 33.57 -20.78 1.70
CA GLN A 368 34.07 -20.95 0.32
C GLN A 368 33.78 -22.35 -0.25
N ILE A 369 33.95 -23.41 0.56
CA ILE A 369 33.63 -24.78 0.12
C ILE A 369 32.14 -24.99 -0.14
N ASP A 370 31.26 -24.35 0.65
CA ASP A 370 29.80 -24.44 0.50
C ASP A 370 29.37 -23.67 -0.75
N LYS A 371 29.97 -22.50 -1.02
CA LYS A 371 29.75 -21.76 -2.26
C LYS A 371 30.20 -22.54 -3.49
N LYS A 372 31.39 -23.16 -3.43
CA LYS A 372 31.88 -23.98 -4.53
C LYS A 372 30.95 -25.17 -4.80
N PHE A 373 30.50 -25.85 -3.76
CA PHE A 373 29.50 -26.91 -3.89
C PHE A 373 28.20 -26.38 -4.51
N MET A 374 27.69 -25.25 -4.01
CA MET A 374 26.47 -24.62 -4.52
C MET A 374 26.60 -24.21 -6.00
N TRP A 375 27.77 -23.73 -6.41
CA TRP A 375 28.04 -23.40 -7.82
C TRP A 375 27.98 -24.65 -8.71
N GLU A 376 28.59 -25.76 -8.30
CA GLU A 376 28.50 -27.03 -9.04
C GLU A 376 27.05 -27.55 -9.12
N VAL A 377 26.29 -27.43 -8.02
CA VAL A 377 24.84 -27.73 -8.02
C VAL A 377 24.10 -26.84 -9.02
N TYR A 378 24.37 -25.54 -9.04
CA TYR A 378 23.78 -24.62 -10.00
C TYR A 378 24.13 -24.98 -11.45
N GLN A 379 25.39 -25.31 -11.75
CA GLN A 379 25.82 -25.69 -13.09
C GLN A 379 25.14 -26.98 -13.55
N TYR A 380 25.07 -28.00 -12.68
CA TYR A 380 24.38 -29.23 -13.02
C TYR A 380 22.87 -29.04 -13.15
N PHE A 381 22.27 -28.21 -12.29
CA PHE A 381 20.86 -27.81 -12.43
C PHE A 381 20.60 -27.18 -13.80
N LYS A 382 21.42 -26.23 -14.26
CA LYS A 382 21.31 -25.67 -15.62
C LYS A 382 21.47 -26.71 -16.74
N GLN A 383 22.33 -27.71 -16.55
CA GLN A 383 22.46 -28.80 -17.53
C GLN A 383 21.19 -29.65 -17.60
N LEU A 384 20.51 -29.92 -16.48
CA LEU A 384 19.22 -30.59 -16.46
C LEU A 384 18.18 -29.78 -17.25
N LEU A 385 18.09 -28.47 -16.99
CA LEU A 385 17.15 -27.59 -17.69
C LEU A 385 17.38 -27.57 -19.21
N SER A 386 18.64 -27.44 -19.63
CA SER A 386 19.02 -27.42 -21.03
C SER A 386 18.65 -28.72 -21.77
N ARG A 387 18.79 -29.89 -21.11
CA ARG A 387 18.39 -31.18 -21.69
C ARG A 387 16.89 -31.31 -21.91
N GLU A 388 16.09 -30.69 -21.04
CA GLU A 388 14.63 -30.71 -21.12
C GLU A 388 14.06 -29.53 -21.94
N GLY A 389 14.94 -28.63 -22.43
CA GLY A 389 14.53 -27.42 -23.14
C GLY A 389 13.83 -26.38 -22.25
N LEU A 390 14.01 -26.47 -20.93
CA LEU A 390 13.42 -25.60 -19.91
C LEU A 390 14.37 -24.47 -19.51
N THR A 391 13.84 -23.43 -18.86
CA THR A 391 14.63 -22.32 -18.32
C THR A 391 14.01 -21.79 -17.02
N THR A 392 14.77 -21.03 -16.24
CA THR A 392 14.22 -20.27 -15.09
C THR A 392 13.77 -18.87 -15.53
N GLU A 393 12.94 -18.21 -14.71
CA GLU A 393 12.57 -16.81 -14.96
C GLU A 393 13.78 -15.87 -14.99
N GLU A 394 14.74 -16.05 -14.08
CA GLU A 394 15.92 -15.18 -14.00
C GLU A 394 16.91 -15.47 -15.12
N GLU A 395 17.07 -16.74 -15.53
CA GLU A 395 17.88 -17.08 -16.70
C GLU A 395 17.30 -16.43 -17.97
N PHE A 396 15.97 -16.41 -18.11
CA PHE A 396 15.29 -15.68 -19.17
C PHE A 396 15.62 -14.17 -19.14
N ARG A 397 15.56 -13.54 -17.96
CA ARG A 397 15.93 -12.12 -17.78
C ARG A 397 17.41 -11.86 -18.12
N ILE A 398 18.32 -12.77 -17.75
CA ILE A 398 19.74 -12.69 -18.09
C ILE A 398 19.93 -12.75 -19.61
N LYS A 399 19.32 -13.73 -20.29
CA LYS A 399 19.37 -13.85 -21.76
C LYS A 399 18.87 -12.58 -22.44
N ALA A 400 17.77 -12.00 -21.96
CA ALA A 400 17.25 -10.74 -22.47
C ALA A 400 18.22 -9.57 -22.26
N LEU A 401 18.88 -9.49 -21.10
CA LEU A 401 19.91 -8.49 -20.81
C LEU A 401 21.15 -8.64 -21.71
N GLU A 402 21.62 -9.86 -21.95
CA GLU A 402 22.77 -10.11 -22.84
C GLU A 402 22.49 -9.66 -24.28
N LEU A 403 21.28 -9.91 -24.76
CA LEU A 403 20.81 -9.43 -26.07
C LEU A 403 20.73 -7.91 -26.10
N ALA A 404 20.12 -7.32 -25.06
CA ALA A 404 20.00 -5.89 -24.86
C ALA A 404 21.36 -5.17 -24.84
N GLN A 405 22.40 -5.81 -24.30
CA GLN A 405 23.75 -5.25 -24.27
C GLN A 405 24.40 -5.16 -25.66
N LYS A 406 23.97 -6.00 -26.60
CA LYS A 406 24.47 -6.06 -27.97
C LYS A 406 23.62 -5.26 -28.97
N ASP A 407 22.42 -4.84 -28.57
CA ASP A 407 21.50 -4.08 -29.41
C ASP A 407 21.74 -2.56 -29.29
N ASN A 408 22.20 -1.94 -30.37
CA ASN A 408 22.43 -0.49 -30.44
C ASN A 408 21.12 0.32 -30.48
N ASN A 409 19.99 -0.30 -30.85
CA ASN A 409 18.69 0.34 -31.04
C ASN A 409 17.73 0.11 -29.85
N ILE A 410 18.22 -0.45 -28.74
CA ILE A 410 17.39 -0.74 -27.55
C ILE A 410 16.76 0.50 -26.90
N LYS A 411 17.33 1.69 -27.13
CA LYS A 411 16.89 2.94 -26.52
C LYS A 411 15.61 3.45 -27.16
N GLU A 412 14.49 3.20 -26.49
CA GLU A 412 13.17 3.56 -26.99
C GLU A 412 12.57 4.78 -26.29
N TYR A 413 12.81 4.90 -24.97
CA TYR A 413 12.10 5.83 -24.10
C TYR A 413 12.87 7.12 -23.86
N ASP A 414 12.17 8.24 -23.91
CA ASP A 414 12.67 9.55 -23.54
C ASP A 414 12.85 9.67 -22.02
N GLY A 415 11.95 9.05 -21.25
CA GLY A 415 12.03 8.98 -19.78
C GLY A 415 11.46 7.68 -19.22
N ILE A 416 12.00 7.24 -18.08
CA ILE A 416 11.57 6.01 -17.39
C ILE A 416 11.29 6.32 -15.93
N ILE A 417 10.12 5.89 -15.46
CA ILE A 417 9.70 5.90 -14.07
C ILE A 417 9.60 4.45 -13.60
N ILE A 418 10.30 4.10 -12.51
CA ILE A 418 10.30 2.76 -11.93
C ILE A 418 9.79 2.83 -10.49
N ASP A 419 8.61 2.29 -10.23
CA ASP A 419 8.02 2.22 -8.89
C ASP A 419 8.40 0.91 -8.17
N GLU A 420 8.57 0.99 -6.84
CA GLU A 420 8.91 -0.14 -5.95
C GLU A 420 10.13 -0.98 -6.40
N THR A 421 11.24 -0.29 -6.69
CA THR A 421 12.45 -0.93 -7.27
C THR A 421 13.12 -1.96 -6.38
N GLN A 422 12.86 -1.96 -5.07
CA GLN A 422 13.39 -3.00 -4.16
C GLN A 422 12.94 -4.43 -4.52
N ASP A 423 11.88 -4.58 -5.32
CA ASP A 423 11.33 -5.88 -5.69
C ASP A 423 11.89 -6.43 -7.01
N LEU A 424 12.72 -5.64 -7.69
CA LEU A 424 13.34 -5.99 -8.96
C LEU A 424 14.71 -6.66 -8.76
N SER A 425 15.05 -7.65 -9.60
CA SER A 425 16.44 -8.14 -9.66
C SER A 425 17.38 -7.07 -10.23
N PRO A 426 18.67 -7.05 -9.83
CA PRO A 426 19.70 -6.27 -10.49
C PRO A 426 19.72 -6.45 -12.02
N VAL A 427 19.50 -7.68 -12.51
CA VAL A 427 19.41 -7.99 -13.95
C VAL A 427 18.24 -7.24 -14.59
N SER A 428 17.04 -7.33 -14.02
CA SER A 428 15.85 -6.64 -14.53
C SER A 428 16.02 -5.12 -14.57
N LEU A 429 16.58 -4.55 -13.50
CA LEU A 429 16.85 -3.12 -13.43
C LEU A 429 17.88 -2.67 -14.48
N LYS A 430 18.97 -3.43 -14.66
CA LYS A 430 19.98 -3.16 -15.70
C LYS A 430 19.36 -3.20 -17.10
N PHE A 431 18.45 -4.12 -17.35
CA PHE A 431 17.74 -4.23 -18.63
C PHE A 431 16.88 -2.99 -18.90
N ILE A 432 15.99 -2.62 -17.98
CA ILE A 432 15.09 -1.46 -18.16
C ILE A 432 15.88 -0.17 -18.36
N LEU A 433 16.93 0.04 -17.56
CA LEU A 433 17.78 1.24 -17.68
C LEU A 433 18.58 1.33 -18.98
N LYS A 434 18.67 0.26 -19.78
CA LYS A 434 19.23 0.31 -21.14
C LYS A 434 18.25 0.89 -22.16
N ARG A 435 16.95 0.87 -21.88
CA ARG A 435 15.90 1.35 -22.80
C ARG A 435 15.71 2.86 -22.79
N VAL A 436 16.32 3.59 -21.85
CA VAL A 436 16.25 5.06 -21.80
C VAL A 436 17.28 5.72 -22.72
N ARG A 437 16.87 6.74 -23.45
CA ARG A 437 17.74 7.53 -24.35
C ARG A 437 18.80 8.29 -23.58
N ASP A 438 18.38 9.05 -22.56
CA ASP A 438 19.24 9.75 -21.61
C ASP A 438 18.94 9.29 -20.17
N LYS A 439 19.99 8.86 -19.46
CA LYS A 439 19.87 8.41 -18.07
C LYS A 439 19.40 9.51 -17.13
N LYS A 440 19.53 10.78 -17.50
CA LYS A 440 19.01 11.92 -16.74
C LYS A 440 17.49 11.89 -16.58
N ASN A 441 16.78 11.22 -17.48
CA ASN A 441 15.32 11.17 -17.44
C ASN A 441 14.82 9.90 -16.75
N VAL A 442 15.52 9.47 -15.70
CA VAL A 442 15.17 8.28 -14.92
C VAL A 442 14.73 8.71 -13.53
N PHE A 443 13.54 8.28 -13.14
CA PHE A 443 13.02 8.48 -11.80
C PHE A 443 12.68 7.13 -11.17
N ILE A 444 13.30 6.84 -10.03
CA ILE A 444 13.14 5.58 -9.33
C ILE A 444 12.57 5.84 -7.95
N THR A 445 11.56 5.07 -7.55
CA THR A 445 11.13 5.00 -6.16
C THR A 445 11.59 3.71 -5.51
N ALA A 446 11.82 3.81 -4.20
CA ALA A 446 12.41 2.78 -3.39
C ALA A 446 11.93 2.90 -1.95
N ASP A 447 11.64 1.78 -1.31
CA ASP A 447 11.44 1.76 0.13
C ASP A 447 12.76 1.51 0.86
N SER A 448 13.16 2.46 1.72
CA SER A 448 14.41 2.43 2.49
C SER A 448 14.43 1.33 3.55
N SER A 449 13.26 0.90 4.03
CA SER A 449 13.07 -0.13 5.06
C SER A 449 12.83 -1.53 4.48
N GLN A 450 12.31 -1.60 3.24
CA GLN A 450 11.96 -2.85 2.55
C GLN A 450 13.01 -3.35 1.56
N SER A 451 14.20 -2.75 1.52
CA SER A 451 15.21 -2.99 0.47
C SER A 451 15.88 -4.37 0.45
N ILE A 452 15.35 -5.37 1.14
CA ILE A 452 16.07 -6.61 1.49
C ILE A 452 15.23 -7.87 1.18
N TYR A 453 14.16 -7.73 0.39
CA TYR A 453 13.36 -8.89 -0.03
C TYR A 453 14.07 -9.78 -1.04
N ARG A 454 14.99 -9.25 -1.86
CA ARG A 454 15.90 -10.06 -2.68
C ARG A 454 17.29 -10.12 -2.06
N ARG A 455 17.77 -11.33 -1.75
CA ARG A 455 19.15 -11.57 -1.32
C ARG A 455 20.12 -11.05 -2.39
N GLY A 456 21.15 -10.31 -1.97
CA GLY A 456 22.19 -9.79 -2.89
C GLY A 456 21.93 -8.41 -3.51
N PHE A 457 20.76 -7.80 -3.29
CA PHE A 457 20.47 -6.44 -3.77
C PHE A 457 21.05 -5.35 -2.83
N ASN A 458 21.82 -4.40 -3.37
CA ASN A 458 22.37 -3.28 -2.60
C ASN A 458 22.10 -1.94 -3.29
N TRP A 459 21.44 -0.99 -2.60
CA TRP A 459 21.17 0.36 -3.12
C TRP A 459 22.42 1.12 -3.56
N ARG A 460 23.60 0.83 -3.01
CA ARG A 460 24.86 1.42 -3.50
C ARG A 460 25.11 1.06 -4.95
N GLN A 461 24.77 -0.15 -5.38
CA GLN A 461 24.90 -0.57 -6.78
C GLN A 461 23.92 0.20 -7.66
N VAL A 462 22.66 0.34 -7.23
CA VAL A 462 21.66 1.14 -7.97
C VAL A 462 22.11 2.59 -8.11
N HIS A 463 22.59 3.20 -7.03
CA HIS A 463 23.13 4.56 -7.05
C HIS A 463 24.30 4.70 -8.02
N GLN A 464 25.23 3.73 -8.04
CA GLN A 464 26.34 3.70 -9.00
C GLN A 464 25.85 3.56 -10.46
N ILE A 465 24.79 2.80 -10.71
CA ILE A 465 24.21 2.59 -12.04
C ILE A 465 23.54 3.88 -12.57
N LEU A 466 22.81 4.58 -11.70
CA LEU A 466 22.10 5.81 -12.03
C LEU A 466 23.03 7.03 -12.13
N LYS A 467 24.03 7.13 -11.23
CA LYS A 467 24.81 8.36 -10.98
C LYS A 467 23.89 9.58 -10.75
N GLY A 468 22.77 9.36 -10.07
CA GLY A 468 21.71 10.33 -9.85
C GLY A 468 21.67 10.89 -8.43
N HIS A 469 20.72 11.79 -8.19
CA HIS A 469 20.44 12.37 -6.88
C HIS A 469 19.60 11.42 -6.02
N ILE A 470 19.90 11.35 -4.72
CA ILE A 470 19.04 10.66 -3.75
C ILE A 470 18.13 11.70 -3.10
N LEU A 471 16.84 11.40 -3.03
CA LEU A 471 15.85 12.15 -2.26
C LEU A 471 15.24 11.23 -1.22
N ASP A 472 15.33 11.61 0.05
CA ASP A 472 14.69 10.87 1.14
C ASP A 472 13.37 11.54 1.52
N LEU A 473 12.26 10.81 1.42
CA LEU A 473 10.94 11.21 1.86
C LEU A 473 10.83 11.00 3.36
N ASN A 474 10.61 12.10 4.07
CA ASN A 474 10.55 12.10 5.52
C ASN A 474 9.12 12.22 6.07
N TYR A 475 8.11 12.47 5.24
CA TYR A 475 6.74 12.61 5.71
C TYR A 475 5.88 11.41 5.35
N ASN A 476 5.16 10.88 6.35
CA ASN A 476 4.18 9.83 6.16
C ASN A 476 2.77 10.46 6.05
N TYR A 477 2.09 10.15 4.94
CA TYR A 477 0.75 10.65 4.61
C TYR A 477 -0.34 9.61 4.87
N ARG A 478 0.04 8.35 5.05
CA ARG A 478 -0.87 7.22 5.20
C ARG A 478 -1.24 6.97 6.65
N ASN A 479 -0.24 6.75 7.50
CA ASN A 479 -0.39 6.28 8.87
C ASN A 479 -0.47 7.46 9.85
N THR A 480 -1.13 7.28 11.00
CA THR A 480 -1.02 8.21 12.13
C THR A 480 0.40 8.27 12.67
N GLY A 481 0.82 9.41 13.24
CA GLY A 481 2.16 9.60 13.80
C GLY A 481 2.50 8.56 14.89
N GLU A 482 1.51 8.17 15.67
CA GLU A 482 1.60 7.13 16.70
C GLU A 482 1.92 5.77 16.08
N ILE A 483 1.18 5.35 15.04
CA ILE A 483 1.46 4.12 14.29
C ILE A 483 2.85 4.17 13.65
N VAL A 484 3.24 5.30 13.06
CA VAL A 484 4.57 5.48 12.46
C VAL A 484 5.66 5.22 13.48
N THR A 485 5.57 5.82 14.67
CA THR A 485 6.59 5.58 15.70
C THR A 485 6.57 4.16 16.24
N ALA A 486 5.39 3.58 16.42
CA ALA A 486 5.21 2.22 16.89
C ALA A 486 5.90 1.22 15.97
N TYR A 487 5.60 1.22 14.67
CA TYR A 487 6.23 0.26 13.76
C TYR A 487 7.70 0.59 13.49
N ARG A 488 8.11 1.88 13.50
CA ARG A 488 9.53 2.24 13.33
C ARG A 488 10.39 1.75 14.48
N SER A 489 9.87 1.74 15.71
CA SER A 489 10.59 1.24 16.88
C SER A 489 11.04 -0.22 16.75
N ILE A 490 10.39 -1.02 15.87
CA ILE A 490 10.73 -2.43 15.59
C ILE A 490 12.12 -2.57 14.95
N LEU A 491 12.49 -1.65 14.04
CA LEU A 491 13.75 -1.68 13.29
C LEU A 491 14.73 -0.58 13.73
N TYR A 492 14.19 0.55 14.21
CA TYR A 492 14.92 1.78 14.51
C TYR A 492 14.50 2.33 15.89
N PRO A 493 14.76 1.60 17.00
CA PRO A 493 14.29 1.99 18.33
C PRO A 493 14.87 3.32 18.84
N GLU A 494 16.02 3.74 18.31
CA GLU A 494 16.72 4.98 18.69
C GLU A 494 16.39 6.18 17.77
N ASP A 495 15.46 6.03 16.83
CA ASP A 495 15.15 7.04 15.81
C ASP A 495 13.93 7.89 16.23
N ASN A 496 14.17 9.15 16.63
CA ASN A 496 13.15 10.12 17.02
C ASN A 496 12.46 10.77 15.81
N TYR A 497 11.96 9.95 14.89
CA TYR A 497 11.33 10.39 13.65
C TYR A 497 9.81 10.50 13.82
N GLN A 498 9.26 11.71 13.73
CA GLN A 498 7.80 11.92 13.59
C GLN A 498 7.47 13.06 12.62
N PRO A 499 7.25 12.73 11.34
CA PRO A 499 6.51 13.66 10.48
C PRO A 499 5.33 12.91 9.85
N SER A 500 4.25 12.73 10.62
CA SER A 500 2.92 12.49 10.05
C SER A 500 2.00 13.63 10.47
N LEU A 501 1.19 14.11 9.53
CA LEU A 501 0.17 15.12 9.79
C LEU A 501 -1.06 14.51 10.49
N ARG A 502 -1.18 13.18 10.46
CA ARG A 502 -2.30 12.44 11.04
C ARG A 502 -1.97 12.06 12.48
N LYS A 503 -2.94 12.24 13.38
CA LYS A 503 -2.87 11.82 14.78
C LYS A 503 -3.93 10.75 15.05
N GLY A 504 -3.60 9.78 15.88
CA GLY A 504 -4.49 8.73 16.34
C GLY A 504 -4.07 8.16 17.68
N GLU A 505 -4.50 6.95 17.96
CA GLU A 505 -4.20 6.26 19.21
C GLU A 505 -2.83 5.55 19.15
N ILE A 506 -2.19 5.39 20.32
CA ILE A 506 -0.98 4.58 20.45
C ILE A 506 -1.35 3.11 20.26
N PRO A 507 -0.69 2.37 19.35
CA PRO A 507 -0.98 0.95 19.13
C PRO A 507 -0.81 0.09 20.38
N THR A 508 -1.64 -0.94 20.50
CA THR A 508 -1.64 -1.84 21.67
C THR A 508 -1.05 -3.21 21.33
N VAL A 509 -0.19 -3.73 22.21
CA VAL A 509 0.24 -5.13 22.22
C VAL A 509 -0.49 -5.89 23.33
N TYR A 510 -1.24 -6.92 22.96
CA TYR A 510 -2.04 -7.76 23.83
C TYR A 510 -1.33 -9.08 24.13
N PHE A 511 -1.13 -9.37 25.42
CA PHE A 511 -0.65 -10.65 25.93
C PHE A 511 -1.84 -11.48 26.42
N CYS A 512 -2.28 -12.42 25.59
CA CYS A 512 -3.49 -13.21 25.84
C CYS A 512 -3.16 -14.52 26.59
N LYS A 513 -3.98 -14.87 27.59
CA LYS A 513 -3.80 -16.09 28.39
C LYS A 513 -4.06 -17.34 27.57
N ASN A 514 -5.10 -17.30 26.74
CA ASN A 514 -5.49 -18.42 25.89
C ASN A 514 -6.05 -17.93 24.54
N GLU A 515 -6.35 -18.89 23.67
CA GLU A 515 -6.84 -18.62 22.32
C GLU A 515 -8.26 -18.01 22.31
N GLU A 516 -9.09 -18.29 23.30
CA GLU A 516 -10.44 -17.72 23.38
C GLU A 516 -10.42 -16.23 23.75
N GLU A 517 -9.60 -15.85 24.74
CA GLU A 517 -9.38 -14.45 25.11
C GLU A 517 -8.80 -13.64 23.94
N GLU A 518 -7.84 -14.23 23.21
CA GLU A 518 -7.26 -13.60 22.02
C GLU A 518 -8.32 -13.30 20.96
N ALA A 519 -9.20 -14.27 20.66
CA ALA A 519 -10.26 -14.09 19.67
C ALA A 519 -11.25 -12.98 20.08
N GLN A 520 -11.65 -12.95 21.35
CA GLN A 520 -12.56 -11.91 21.87
C GLN A 520 -11.94 -10.52 21.83
N LYS A 521 -10.65 -10.39 22.17
CA LYS A 521 -9.93 -9.11 22.08
C LYS A 521 -9.76 -8.65 20.64
N ILE A 522 -9.56 -9.56 19.68
CA ILE A 522 -9.54 -9.23 18.24
C ILE A 522 -10.91 -8.70 17.79
N LYS A 523 -12.01 -9.39 18.14
CA LYS A 523 -13.39 -8.93 17.84
C LYS A 523 -13.65 -7.54 18.41
N THR A 524 -13.32 -7.34 19.68
CA THR A 524 -13.52 -6.06 20.37
C THR A 524 -12.71 -4.93 19.74
N PHE A 525 -11.44 -5.19 19.38
CA PHE A 525 -10.58 -4.21 18.70
C PHE A 525 -11.19 -3.71 17.39
N PHE A 526 -11.64 -4.64 16.54
CA PHE A 526 -12.20 -4.28 15.24
C PHE A 526 -13.51 -3.50 15.39
N ILE A 527 -14.43 -3.97 16.23
CA ILE A 527 -15.72 -3.30 16.47
C ILE A 527 -15.50 -1.90 17.03
N ASN A 528 -14.67 -1.74 18.06
CA ASN A 528 -14.40 -0.44 18.66
C ASN A 528 -13.71 0.51 17.67
N SER A 529 -12.76 0.01 16.88
CA SER A 529 -12.11 0.81 15.84
C SER A 529 -13.12 1.29 14.80
N ALA A 530 -14.02 0.41 14.36
CA ALA A 530 -15.06 0.76 13.41
C ALA A 530 -15.97 1.88 13.93
N LYS A 531 -16.38 1.82 15.21
CA LYS A 531 -17.17 2.86 15.85
C LYS A 531 -16.42 4.18 16.01
N THR A 532 -15.21 4.12 16.56
CA THR A 532 -14.40 5.32 16.87
C THR A 532 -14.06 6.11 15.61
N TYR A 533 -13.63 5.41 14.57
CA TYR A 533 -13.22 6.05 13.31
C TYR A 533 -14.36 6.14 12.29
N ARG A 534 -15.54 5.58 12.60
CA ARG A 534 -16.72 5.52 11.71
C ARG A 534 -16.38 4.94 10.33
N MET A 535 -15.57 3.89 10.31
CA MET A 535 -15.19 3.18 9.08
C MET A 535 -15.67 1.73 9.19
N PRO A 536 -16.13 1.11 8.09
CA PRO A 536 -16.60 -0.25 8.12
C PRO A 536 -15.47 -1.26 8.31
N LEU A 537 -15.86 -2.48 8.70
CA LEU A 537 -14.95 -3.60 8.91
C LEU A 537 -14.37 -4.17 7.61
N THR A 538 -14.94 -3.84 6.46
CA THR A 538 -14.43 -4.21 5.13
C THR A 538 -13.02 -3.70 4.91
N GLY A 539 -12.70 -2.49 5.40
CA GLY A 539 -11.36 -1.91 5.31
C GLY A 539 -10.34 -2.54 6.27
N ALA A 540 -10.69 -3.58 7.03
CA ALA A 540 -9.85 -4.15 8.08
C ALA A 540 -9.15 -5.44 7.64
N ALA A 541 -7.99 -5.71 8.24
CA ALA A 541 -7.24 -6.94 8.02
C ALA A 541 -6.67 -7.56 9.30
N LEU A 542 -6.68 -8.89 9.33
CA LEU A 542 -5.92 -9.72 10.26
C LEU A 542 -4.73 -10.32 9.51
N ILE A 543 -3.52 -9.94 9.93
CA ILE A 543 -2.28 -10.37 9.27
C ILE A 543 -1.59 -11.45 10.11
N CYS A 544 -1.30 -12.59 9.47
CA CYS A 544 -0.70 -13.77 10.11
C CYS A 544 0.65 -14.17 9.47
N PRO A 545 1.55 -14.87 10.18
CA PRO A 545 2.85 -15.29 9.63
C PRO A 545 2.78 -16.33 8.51
N SER A 546 1.73 -17.16 8.45
CA SER A 546 1.60 -18.23 7.46
C SER A 546 0.14 -18.54 7.12
N ILE A 547 -0.08 -19.18 5.98
CA ILE A 547 -1.40 -19.63 5.51
C ILE A 547 -2.06 -20.56 6.53
N LYS A 548 -1.29 -21.51 7.08
CA LYS A 548 -1.78 -22.44 8.11
C LYS A 548 -2.32 -21.70 9.34
N ILE A 549 -1.59 -20.69 9.83
CA ILE A 549 -2.03 -19.89 10.98
C ILE A 549 -3.26 -19.06 10.59
N ALA A 550 -3.26 -18.46 9.41
CA ALA A 550 -4.40 -17.66 8.93
C ALA A 550 -5.71 -18.46 8.96
N HIS A 551 -5.72 -19.69 8.45
CA HIS A 551 -6.91 -20.56 8.51
C HIS A 551 -7.37 -20.86 9.94
N GLN A 552 -6.45 -21.08 10.89
CA GLN A 552 -6.82 -21.29 12.30
C GLN A 552 -7.54 -20.07 12.90
N TYR A 553 -7.13 -18.85 12.54
CA TYR A 553 -7.87 -17.65 12.96
C TYR A 553 -9.22 -17.51 12.26
N VAL A 554 -9.31 -17.87 10.97
CA VAL A 554 -10.59 -17.84 10.24
C VAL A 554 -11.62 -18.74 10.91
N ASP A 555 -11.25 -19.97 11.24
CA ASP A 555 -12.15 -20.93 11.88
C ASP A 555 -12.64 -20.41 13.24
N ARG A 556 -11.72 -19.92 14.07
CA ARG A 556 -12.01 -19.45 15.44
C ARG A 556 -12.82 -18.16 15.48
N LEU A 557 -12.54 -17.20 14.60
CA LEU A 557 -13.22 -15.89 14.61
C LEU A 557 -14.64 -15.98 14.02
N ASN A 558 -14.85 -16.83 13.01
CA ASN A 558 -16.20 -17.10 12.50
C ASN A 558 -17.08 -17.80 13.56
N GLN A 559 -16.52 -18.66 14.43
CA GLN A 559 -17.26 -19.27 15.54
C GLN A 559 -17.80 -18.26 16.56
N ILE A 560 -17.15 -17.09 16.70
CA ILE A 560 -17.62 -16.01 17.58
C ILE A 560 -18.32 -14.88 16.80
N GLU A 561 -18.84 -15.20 15.61
CA GLU A 561 -19.64 -14.30 14.76
C GLU A 561 -18.89 -13.02 14.35
N LEU A 562 -17.58 -13.12 14.10
CA LEU A 562 -16.83 -12.05 13.42
C LEU A 562 -16.61 -12.46 11.96
N PRO A 563 -17.17 -11.74 10.97
CA PRO A 563 -17.09 -12.14 9.57
C PRO A 563 -15.66 -11.99 9.05
N VAL A 564 -14.95 -13.12 8.92
CA VAL A 564 -13.56 -13.17 8.46
C VAL A 564 -13.40 -14.19 7.33
N LYS A 565 -12.51 -13.91 6.38
CA LYS A 565 -12.17 -14.86 5.32
C LYS A 565 -10.70 -14.78 4.95
N TYR A 566 -10.09 -15.93 4.71
CA TYR A 566 -8.74 -15.99 4.16
C TYR A 566 -8.75 -15.56 2.69
N VAL A 567 -7.82 -14.69 2.30
CA VAL A 567 -7.67 -14.24 0.90
C VAL A 567 -6.20 -14.30 0.50
N ASP A 568 -5.92 -14.80 -0.70
CA ASP A 568 -4.59 -14.72 -1.29
C ASP A 568 -4.29 -13.29 -1.75
N GLY A 569 -3.04 -12.84 -1.65
CA GLY A 569 -2.62 -11.49 -2.00
C GLY A 569 -3.05 -11.02 -3.40
N SER A 570 -3.16 -11.96 -4.35
CA SER A 570 -3.55 -11.69 -5.73
C SER A 570 -5.07 -11.53 -5.96
N GLU A 571 -5.89 -11.97 -5.02
CA GLU A 571 -7.37 -12.02 -5.13
C GLU A 571 -8.08 -11.04 -4.18
N ILE A 572 -7.33 -10.12 -3.56
CA ILE A 572 -7.89 -9.20 -2.56
C ILE A 572 -8.77 -8.14 -3.22
N ASP A 573 -10.07 -8.28 -2.98
CA ASP A 573 -11.03 -7.21 -3.12
C ASP A 573 -11.25 -6.52 -1.77
N LEU A 574 -10.83 -5.25 -1.68
CA LEU A 574 -10.97 -4.44 -0.47
C LEU A 574 -12.44 -4.15 -0.13
N ASN A 575 -13.35 -4.21 -1.11
CA ASN A 575 -14.78 -3.93 -0.90
C ASN A 575 -15.57 -5.12 -0.38
N SER A 576 -14.95 -6.29 -0.28
CA SER A 576 -15.62 -7.49 0.19
C SER A 576 -16.11 -7.36 1.64
N PRO A 577 -17.27 -7.93 2.00
CA PRO A 577 -18.04 -7.69 3.24
C PRO A 577 -17.51 -8.41 4.49
N TYR A 578 -16.22 -8.73 4.51
CA TYR A 578 -15.57 -9.45 5.59
C TYR A 578 -14.20 -8.85 5.86
N ILE A 579 -13.70 -9.11 7.07
CA ILE A 579 -12.33 -8.78 7.46
C ILE A 579 -11.39 -9.75 6.74
N LYS A 580 -10.35 -9.20 6.12
CA LYS A 580 -9.40 -9.97 5.31
C LYS A 580 -8.39 -10.64 6.22
N VAL A 581 -8.31 -11.96 6.19
CA VAL A 581 -7.23 -12.70 6.85
C VAL A 581 -6.17 -13.03 5.80
N ILE A 582 -4.96 -12.52 5.97
CA ILE A 582 -3.89 -12.63 4.96
C ILE A 582 -2.55 -12.95 5.60
N THR A 583 -1.59 -13.40 4.79
CA THR A 583 -0.22 -13.57 5.28
C THR A 583 0.53 -12.23 5.31
N MET A 584 1.57 -12.12 6.14
CA MET A 584 2.43 -10.93 6.16
C MET A 584 3.03 -10.64 4.77
N GLU A 585 3.40 -11.68 4.01
CA GLU A 585 3.93 -11.53 2.65
C GLU A 585 2.87 -11.00 1.69
N ALA A 586 1.65 -11.56 1.74
CA ALA A 586 0.52 -11.11 0.93
C ALA A 586 0.04 -9.68 1.28
N SER A 587 0.32 -9.20 2.50
CA SER A 587 -0.05 -7.84 2.93
C SER A 587 0.75 -6.73 2.24
N LYS A 588 1.86 -7.07 1.59
CA LYS A 588 2.76 -6.09 0.99
C LYS A 588 2.06 -5.32 -0.13
N GLY A 589 2.25 -4.00 -0.11
CA GLY A 589 1.61 -3.10 -1.08
C GLY A 589 0.13 -2.80 -0.78
N LEU A 590 -0.49 -3.51 0.17
CA LEU A 590 -1.86 -3.24 0.61
C LEU A 590 -1.90 -2.27 1.77
N GLU A 591 -3.09 -1.76 2.04
CA GLU A 591 -3.37 -0.79 3.10
C GLU A 591 -4.76 -1.08 3.67
N PHE A 592 -4.89 -0.97 4.99
CA PHE A 592 -6.13 -1.28 5.70
C PHE A 592 -6.39 -0.20 6.76
N ALA A 593 -7.66 0.19 6.92
CA ALA A 593 -8.10 1.12 7.95
C ALA A 593 -7.65 0.65 9.34
N PHE A 594 -7.87 -0.63 9.63
CA PHE A 594 -7.56 -1.27 10.90
C PHE A 594 -6.77 -2.55 10.66
N VAL A 595 -5.70 -2.75 11.42
CA VAL A 595 -4.86 -3.96 11.31
C VAL A 595 -4.69 -4.61 12.68
N ALA A 596 -4.99 -5.90 12.73
CA ALA A 596 -4.55 -6.78 13.80
C ALA A 596 -3.41 -7.68 13.27
N VAL A 597 -2.29 -7.76 13.98
CA VAL A 597 -1.22 -8.73 13.69
C VAL A 597 -1.25 -9.81 14.76
N ALA A 598 -1.48 -11.05 14.34
CA ALA A 598 -1.64 -12.18 15.27
C ALA A 598 -0.83 -13.40 14.84
N GLY A 599 -0.82 -14.46 15.65
CA GLY A 599 -0.01 -15.65 15.42
C GLY A 599 1.45 -15.51 15.85
N LEU A 600 1.74 -14.51 16.69
CA LEU A 600 3.08 -14.29 17.24
C LEU A 600 3.27 -15.15 18.48
N LYS A 601 3.95 -16.28 18.33
CA LYS A 601 4.29 -17.20 19.43
C LYS A 601 5.77 -17.56 19.38
N LYS A 602 6.33 -17.92 20.54
CA LYS A 602 7.71 -18.42 20.66
C LYS A 602 7.94 -19.57 19.68
N ASP A 603 9.07 -19.52 18.96
CA ASP A 603 9.49 -20.51 17.94
C ASP A 603 8.54 -20.69 16.72
N VAL A 604 7.41 -19.99 16.69
CA VAL A 604 6.49 -19.92 15.53
C VAL A 604 6.81 -18.70 14.67
N PHE A 605 6.86 -17.52 15.28
CA PHE A 605 7.29 -16.30 14.60
C PHE A 605 7.90 -15.33 15.63
N PRO A 606 9.23 -15.09 15.58
CA PRO A 606 10.14 -15.50 14.52
C PRO A 606 10.48 -16.99 14.65
N TYR A 607 10.43 -17.72 13.53
CA TYR A 607 10.89 -19.10 13.47
C TYR A 607 12.42 -19.14 13.54
N THR A 608 12.96 -20.09 14.29
CA THR A 608 14.41 -20.29 14.38
C THR A 608 14.76 -21.64 13.77
N ASN A 609 15.69 -21.67 12.82
CA ASN A 609 16.29 -22.92 12.34
C ASN A 609 17.60 -23.18 13.12
N PRO A 610 17.67 -24.22 13.98
CA PRO A 610 18.85 -24.52 14.79
C PRO A 610 20.10 -24.87 13.98
N GLN A 611 19.95 -25.22 12.70
CA GLN A 611 21.05 -25.58 11.81
C GLN A 611 21.76 -24.37 11.20
N LEU A 612 21.20 -23.17 11.35
CA LEU A 612 21.82 -21.94 10.84
C LEU A 612 23.01 -21.52 11.69
N SER A 613 24.03 -20.95 11.04
CA SER A 613 25.13 -20.30 11.74
C SER A 613 24.62 -19.09 12.54
N ARG A 614 25.42 -18.59 13.50
CA ARG A 614 25.06 -17.38 14.26
C ARG A 614 24.80 -16.16 13.38
N GLU A 615 25.54 -16.02 12.28
CA GLU A 615 25.39 -14.91 11.34
C GLU A 615 24.12 -15.07 10.50
N GLU A 616 23.88 -16.28 9.99
CA GLU A 616 22.68 -16.61 9.21
C GLU A 616 21.40 -16.46 10.03
N ALA A 617 21.43 -16.90 11.29
CA ALA A 617 20.31 -16.74 12.22
C ALA A 617 19.99 -15.26 12.48
N LYS A 618 21.01 -14.39 12.60
CA LYS A 618 20.80 -12.94 12.71
C LYS A 618 20.16 -12.35 11.46
N ILE A 619 20.58 -12.81 10.28
CA ILE A 619 20.04 -12.33 8.99
C ILE A 619 18.60 -12.79 8.81
N ASN A 620 18.31 -14.04 9.13
CA ASN A 620 16.96 -14.58 9.10
C ASN A 620 16.03 -13.86 10.10
N LEU A 621 16.50 -13.60 11.32
CA LEU A 621 15.76 -12.80 12.29
C LEU A 621 15.52 -11.37 11.79
N ALA A 622 16.52 -10.74 11.17
CA ALA A 622 16.38 -9.41 10.59
C ALA A 622 15.35 -9.37 9.45
N GLN A 623 15.28 -10.43 8.62
CA GLN A 623 14.24 -10.57 7.59
C GLN A 623 12.85 -10.69 8.20
N GLN A 624 12.67 -11.53 9.22
CA GLN A 624 11.38 -11.68 9.92
C GLN A 624 10.97 -10.40 10.66
N LYS A 625 11.92 -9.66 11.27
CA LYS A 625 11.69 -8.33 11.85
C LYS A 625 11.17 -7.33 10.82
N ARG A 626 11.71 -7.34 9.59
CA ARG A 626 11.23 -6.47 8.51
C ARG A 626 9.85 -6.88 8.00
N LEU A 627 9.59 -8.18 7.90
CA LEU A 627 8.26 -8.68 7.55
C LEU A 627 7.21 -8.23 8.57
N PHE A 628 7.55 -8.29 9.86
CA PHE A 628 6.71 -7.76 10.93
C PHE A 628 6.51 -6.24 10.85
N TYR A 629 7.60 -5.48 10.61
CA TYR A 629 7.52 -4.04 10.35
C TYR A 629 6.56 -3.72 9.20
N VAL A 630 6.64 -4.48 8.09
CA VAL A 630 5.75 -4.27 6.94
C VAL A 630 4.30 -4.54 7.31
N ALA A 631 4.01 -5.64 8.00
CA ALA A 631 2.66 -5.97 8.49
C ALA A 631 2.07 -4.83 9.34
N CYS A 632 2.85 -4.30 10.30
CA CYS A 632 2.41 -3.18 11.14
C CYS A 632 2.20 -1.89 10.33
N SER A 633 3.05 -1.62 9.33
CA SER A 633 2.93 -0.42 8.48
C SER A 633 1.72 -0.40 7.55
N ARG A 634 0.95 -1.49 7.46
CA ARG A 634 -0.27 -1.56 6.65
C ARG A 634 -1.45 -0.81 7.28
N ALA A 635 -1.37 -0.49 8.57
CA ALA A 635 -2.44 0.08 9.38
C ALA A 635 -2.59 1.59 9.18
N ILE A 636 -3.74 2.08 8.73
CA ILE A 636 -3.98 3.51 8.49
C ILE A 636 -4.39 4.25 9.78
N GLN A 637 -5.43 3.76 10.47
CA GLN A 637 -6.04 4.44 11.64
C GLN A 637 -5.71 3.76 12.96
N ASN A 638 -5.79 2.43 13.01
CA ASN A 638 -5.59 1.69 14.26
C ASN A 638 -4.82 0.38 14.06
N LEU A 639 -3.97 0.04 15.04
CA LEU A 639 -3.07 -1.10 15.01
C LEU A 639 -3.08 -1.84 16.35
N ALA A 640 -3.24 -3.16 16.30
CA ALA A 640 -3.07 -4.04 17.44
C ALA A 640 -2.17 -5.24 17.12
N VAL A 641 -1.42 -5.71 18.11
CA VAL A 641 -0.54 -6.87 18.03
C VAL A 641 -0.93 -7.88 19.10
N TYR A 642 -1.05 -9.16 18.74
CA TYR A 642 -1.48 -10.22 19.64
C TYR A 642 -0.41 -11.30 19.80
N THR A 643 -0.13 -11.68 21.05
CA THR A 643 0.82 -12.74 21.42
C THR A 643 0.29 -13.56 22.60
N SER A 644 0.77 -14.79 22.76
CA SER A 644 0.52 -15.60 23.96
C SER A 644 1.26 -15.03 25.17
N ASN A 645 0.64 -15.05 26.35
CA ASN A 645 1.31 -14.72 27.61
C ASN A 645 2.24 -15.83 28.11
N GLU A 646 1.89 -17.10 27.85
CA GLU A 646 2.70 -18.26 28.27
C GLU A 646 3.91 -18.47 27.36
N THR A 647 3.74 -18.28 26.05
CA THR A 647 4.79 -18.48 25.04
C THR A 647 4.95 -17.27 24.12
N PRO A 648 5.30 -16.09 24.65
CA PRO A 648 5.29 -14.87 23.85
C PRO A 648 6.37 -14.88 22.77
N SER A 649 6.04 -14.28 21.63
CA SER A 649 7.04 -13.99 20.61
C SER A 649 8.06 -12.98 21.13
N LYS A 650 9.34 -13.22 20.84
CA LYS A 650 10.40 -12.24 21.12
C LYS A 650 10.14 -10.88 20.45
N LEU A 651 9.50 -10.87 19.28
CA LEU A 651 9.16 -9.63 18.57
C LEU A 651 8.10 -8.83 19.31
N ALA A 652 7.10 -9.49 19.90
CA ALA A 652 6.07 -8.83 20.71
C ALA A 652 6.63 -8.35 22.07
N GLN A 653 7.58 -9.09 22.67
CA GLN A 653 8.25 -8.68 23.90
C GLN A 653 9.12 -7.43 23.72
N ASP A 654 9.70 -7.24 22.53
CA ASP A 654 10.50 -6.06 22.20
C ASP A 654 9.64 -4.78 22.04
N LEU A 655 8.31 -4.89 21.96
CA LEU A 655 7.38 -3.74 21.88
C LEU A 655 7.17 -3.13 23.27
N ARG A 656 7.56 -1.86 23.43
CA ARG A 656 7.62 -1.15 24.72
C ARG A 656 7.07 0.28 24.64
N GLU A 657 6.70 0.81 25.81
CA GLU A 657 6.40 2.22 26.00
C GLU A 657 7.62 3.10 25.64
N PRO A 658 7.40 4.35 25.17
CA PRO A 658 6.11 5.03 25.01
C PRO A 658 5.40 4.70 23.68
N TYR A 659 6.00 3.91 22.81
CA TYR A 659 5.51 3.69 21.43
C TYR A 659 4.38 2.66 21.34
N TRP A 660 4.23 1.83 22.36
CA TRP A 660 3.22 0.76 22.43
C TRP A 660 2.58 0.74 23.81
N VAL A 661 1.26 0.63 23.85
CA VAL A 661 0.51 0.29 25.06
C VAL A 661 0.60 -1.22 25.28
N ARG A 662 0.89 -1.66 26.50
CA ARG A 662 0.94 -3.10 26.83
C ARG A 662 -0.29 -3.50 27.64
N ASP A 663 -1.10 -4.40 27.07
CA ASP A 663 -2.26 -4.98 27.73
C ASP A 663 -1.98 -6.44 28.09
N GLY A 664 -1.93 -6.73 29.39
CA GLY A 664 -1.53 -8.03 29.93
C GLY A 664 -0.09 -8.04 30.44
N ALA A 665 0.10 -8.49 31.68
CA ALA A 665 1.41 -8.52 32.33
C ALA A 665 2.21 -9.75 31.89
N TYR A 666 3.27 -9.53 31.12
CA TYR A 666 4.44 -10.41 31.15
C TYR A 666 5.35 -9.93 32.28
N HIS A 667 5.23 -10.54 33.46
CA HIS A 667 6.20 -10.30 34.53
C HIS A 667 7.54 -10.90 34.09
N ILE A 668 8.51 -10.01 33.83
CA ILE A 668 9.90 -10.37 33.52
C ILE A 668 10.54 -11.05 34.73
#